data_AF-A0A2A2QX02-F1
#
_entry.id   AF-A0A2A2QX02-F1
#
_cell.length_a   1.000
_cell.length_b   1.000
_cell.length_c   1.000
_cell.angle_alpha   90.00
_cell.angle_beta   90.00
_cell.angle_gamma   90.00
#
_symmetry.space_group_name_H-M   'P 1'
#
loop_
_entity.id
_entity.type
_entity.pdbx_description
1 polymer ?
#
loop_
_entity_poly.entity_id
_entity_poly.type
_entity_poly.pdbx_seq_one_letter_code
_entity_poly.pdbx_strand_id
1 'polypeptide(L)'
;MTIDSMRYTTPTILILGLCHAGMADDAARTATAADAGFKAPPPAGKLLDSYCYECHDAGAKKGGIRFDNLETLSREARLDLLNNALEQVYSGEMPPKKGDQPSDEERDELAQWIWGELKTFNASKLEDKLRYYKFANYLGHDKLFSGEIETKPFTKARRWRVNELIYQERINDVFELQGRERRESFFGVVKPFNLPAQSGVRYYDTEIVEGGQFLTLIANAKWVVDKQLRAALVESGEHRFSEDYKAAKAGGGRGFNSRFPDEVWNPKATAEPFRRLIMGDGVPTDEMLGDAITHQFKVVLQREPTTAEMLKYLGFARETLKASDKTSALKKLMTSILMEPEFLYRNEFGGGESDGSGRLMLTAHEGSYAIAYALTDRIPDAALVAAANSGGLHRREDYEREVRRILGDESIDKPRILRFFQDYFGYQGIHDVFKDEERFAGAYNPHRVVSTRYIYRVPGKVSKEADTLVRWILEKDQDVLKELLTTDRFFVHHNGDNGEMAMKARESTKDFGTFREMFQRTRGMKPKEAAAVVALMDREKPELNLAKKFLGPDGKIRGILTSTLTLAGMYFGEDGRKDEETDKVYMPHDNEAVIHSVKMYNLDHLEWSYQAEQPVKLENRTGLLTHPAWLVANSQNAATDPIHRGKWIREKLLGGFIRDVPITVDAKVPDDPDKTLRERFAVSEASNCWQCHEKMNPLGYVFESYDDFGRFRTQEEIENPANIVGSRQAMAKNMHGIWTKFNVPIYKTKPVDSRGKLEGTGDKSLDGEVKDVAELMTRLAKSDRVRQVFIRNVFRYFMGRNETLADSRTLIDADKAYLASGGSFKELTVSLLTSDSFIYRK
;
A
#
# COMPACT_ATOMS: atom_id res chain seq x y z
N MET A 1 -27.64 -43.33 20.85
CA MET A 1 -26.62 -44.36 20.62
C MET A 1 -25.81 -43.95 19.41
N THR A 2 -24.51 -43.91 19.61
CA THR A 2 -23.39 -43.58 18.73
C THR A 2 -23.42 -44.35 17.40
N ILE A 3 -23.05 -43.68 16.30
CA ILE A 3 -22.61 -44.36 15.08
C ILE A 3 -21.21 -43.86 14.74
N ASP A 4 -20.31 -44.80 14.91
CA ASP A 4 -18.86 -44.76 14.75
C ASP A 4 -18.49 -44.91 13.26
N SER A 5 -17.41 -44.25 12.84
CA SER A 5 -16.94 -44.24 11.46
C SER A 5 -15.91 -45.35 11.21
N MET A 6 -16.27 -46.30 10.34
CA MET A 6 -15.37 -47.34 9.86
C MET A 6 -14.37 -46.80 8.82
N ARG A 7 -13.09 -47.11 9.06
CA ARG A 7 -11.94 -46.90 8.20
C ARG A 7 -11.93 -47.92 7.04
N TYR A 8 -11.55 -47.48 5.85
CA TYR A 8 -11.04 -48.36 4.79
C TYR A 8 -9.60 -47.97 4.43
N THR A 9 -8.73 -48.97 4.53
CA THR A 9 -7.29 -48.99 4.24
C THR A 9 -7.04 -49.43 2.79
N THR A 10 -6.01 -48.87 2.15
CA THR A 10 -5.26 -49.54 1.06
C THR A 10 -3.78 -49.18 1.14
N PRO A 11 -2.85 -50.08 0.77
CA PRO A 11 -1.53 -50.19 1.37
C PRO A 11 -0.39 -49.66 0.49
N THR A 12 0.65 -49.14 1.15
CA THR A 12 1.95 -48.83 0.55
C THR A 12 3.01 -49.72 1.21
N ILE A 13 3.64 -50.60 0.44
CA ILE A 13 4.87 -51.35 0.80
C ILE A 13 5.95 -50.86 -0.20
N LEU A 14 6.97 -50.09 0.19
CA LEU A 14 8.18 -50.36 1.01
C LEU A 14 9.37 -50.79 0.14
N ILE A 15 10.23 -49.84 -0.26
CA ILE A 15 11.67 -50.03 -0.44
C ILE A 15 12.38 -48.72 -0.07
N LEU A 16 12.82 -48.59 1.19
CA LEU A 16 13.96 -47.75 1.66
C LEU A 16 14.08 -47.87 3.20
N GLY A 17 14.12 -49.10 3.70
CA GLY A 17 14.53 -49.37 5.07
C GLY A 17 15.95 -49.89 5.06
N LEU A 18 16.91 -49.08 5.53
CA LEU A 18 18.10 -49.52 6.29
C LEU A 18 19.09 -48.41 6.70
N CYS A 19 18.91 -47.13 6.35
CA CYS A 19 19.78 -46.05 6.86
C CYS A 19 19.16 -45.11 7.91
N HIS A 20 17.86 -45.24 8.23
CA HIS A 20 17.17 -44.29 9.13
C HIS A 20 17.13 -44.68 10.61
N ALA A 21 17.52 -45.90 10.98
CA ALA A 21 17.45 -46.35 12.38
C ALA A 21 18.60 -45.81 13.24
N GLY A 22 19.74 -45.43 12.65
CA GLY A 22 20.89 -44.94 13.40
C GLY A 22 20.85 -43.44 13.75
N MET A 23 20.19 -42.61 12.92
CA MET A 23 20.20 -41.14 13.10
C MET A 23 19.12 -40.62 14.06
N ALA A 24 17.99 -41.32 14.18
CA ALA A 24 16.92 -40.94 15.10
C ALA A 24 17.28 -41.20 16.57
N ASP A 25 18.05 -42.27 16.84
CA ASP A 25 18.49 -42.62 18.19
C ASP A 25 19.65 -41.72 18.66
N ASP A 26 20.51 -41.26 17.75
CA ASP A 26 21.56 -40.26 18.04
C ASP A 26 20.98 -38.85 18.24
N ALA A 27 19.95 -38.45 17.48
CA ALA A 27 19.25 -37.19 17.67
C ALA A 27 18.45 -37.14 18.99
N ALA A 28 17.84 -38.26 19.39
CA ALA A 28 17.15 -38.39 20.68
C ALA A 28 18.15 -38.41 21.86
N ARG A 29 19.29 -39.09 21.72
CA ARG A 29 20.35 -39.13 22.75
C ARG A 29 21.06 -37.78 22.92
N THR A 30 21.31 -37.04 21.83
CA THR A 30 21.86 -35.68 21.89
C THR A 30 20.87 -34.67 22.48
N ALA A 31 19.57 -34.81 22.20
CA ALA A 31 18.52 -33.98 22.81
C ALA A 31 18.35 -34.20 24.32
N THR A 32 18.59 -35.41 24.83
CA THR A 32 18.51 -35.72 26.27
C THR A 32 19.76 -35.33 27.07
N ALA A 33 20.93 -35.25 26.42
CA ALA A 33 22.19 -34.85 27.08
C ALA A 33 22.31 -33.34 27.29
N ALA A 34 21.65 -32.52 26.46
CA ALA A 34 21.72 -31.05 26.52
C ALA A 34 20.82 -30.41 27.60
N ASP A 35 19.90 -31.15 28.21
CA ASP A 35 18.99 -30.62 29.25
C ASP A 35 19.56 -30.69 30.68
N ALA A 36 20.61 -31.49 30.92
CA ALA A 36 21.17 -31.65 32.25
C ALA A 36 22.31 -30.63 32.52
N GLY A 37 22.02 -29.60 33.33
CA GLY A 37 23.05 -28.71 33.89
C GLY A 37 23.30 -27.41 33.12
N PHE A 38 22.26 -26.77 32.58
CA PHE A 38 22.38 -25.42 32.02
C PHE A 38 22.96 -24.45 33.04
N LYS A 39 23.96 -23.68 32.63
CA LYS A 39 24.52 -22.53 33.38
C LYS A 39 24.75 -21.38 32.42
N ALA A 40 24.43 -20.16 32.87
CA ALA A 40 24.86 -18.97 32.15
C ALA A 40 26.39 -18.94 32.08
N PRO A 41 27.00 -18.69 30.91
CA PRO A 41 28.44 -18.61 30.78
C PRO A 41 28.98 -17.46 31.65
N PRO A 42 30.20 -17.57 32.21
CA PRO A 42 30.71 -16.59 33.18
C PRO A 42 30.61 -15.12 32.75
N PRO A 43 30.85 -14.73 31.47
CA PRO A 43 30.66 -13.34 31.05
C PRO A 43 29.21 -12.87 31.16
N ALA A 44 28.25 -13.67 30.68
CA ALA A 44 26.83 -13.36 30.82
C ALA A 44 26.38 -13.36 32.29
N GLY A 45 26.90 -14.27 33.12
CA GLY A 45 26.64 -14.30 34.56
C GLY A 45 27.01 -12.97 35.25
N LYS A 46 28.19 -12.41 34.94
CA LYS A 46 28.62 -11.10 35.47
C LYS A 46 27.70 -9.97 35.04
N LEU A 47 27.21 -9.99 33.80
CA LEU A 47 26.29 -8.96 33.31
C LEU A 47 24.91 -9.07 33.96
N LEU A 48 24.42 -10.29 34.20
CA LEU A 48 23.19 -10.51 34.97
C LEU A 48 23.33 -10.02 36.42
N ASP A 49 24.48 -10.27 37.06
CA ASP A 49 24.81 -9.77 38.40
C ASP A 49 24.77 -8.24 38.45
N SER A 50 25.46 -7.58 37.50
CA SER A 50 25.59 -6.12 37.46
C SER A 50 24.28 -5.40 37.16
N TYR A 51 23.44 -5.96 36.27
CA TYR A 51 22.37 -5.19 35.63
C TYR A 51 20.96 -5.76 35.83
N CYS A 52 20.82 -7.04 36.23
CA CYS A 52 19.53 -7.72 36.23
C CYS A 52 19.06 -8.12 37.63
N TYR A 53 19.92 -8.67 38.48
CA TYR A 53 19.49 -9.30 39.73
C TYR A 53 18.94 -8.33 40.79
N GLU A 54 19.30 -7.05 40.78
CA GLU A 54 18.69 -6.05 41.67
C GLU A 54 17.14 -6.00 41.53
N CYS A 55 16.63 -6.34 40.34
CA CYS A 55 15.20 -6.26 40.01
C CYS A 55 14.54 -7.61 39.65
N HIS A 56 15.34 -8.65 39.38
CA HIS A 56 14.91 -9.93 38.80
C HIS A 56 15.56 -11.15 39.49
N ASP A 57 15.57 -11.16 40.83
CA ASP A 57 16.04 -12.26 41.66
C ASP A 57 14.92 -12.84 42.56
N ALA A 58 15.28 -13.66 43.54
CA ALA A 58 14.33 -14.19 44.51
C ALA A 58 13.63 -13.11 45.36
N GLY A 59 14.33 -12.03 45.68
CA GLY A 59 13.88 -10.93 46.54
C GLY A 59 13.12 -9.82 45.80
N ALA A 60 13.39 -9.63 44.51
CA ALA A 60 12.78 -8.65 43.63
C ALA A 60 12.32 -9.32 42.33
N LYS A 61 11.01 -9.34 42.09
CA LYS A 61 10.38 -10.02 40.93
C LYS A 61 9.61 -9.04 40.06
N LYS A 62 10.26 -7.97 39.61
CA LYS A 62 9.59 -6.99 38.76
C LYS A 62 9.09 -7.67 37.49
N GLY A 63 7.82 -7.42 37.13
CA GLY A 63 7.17 -8.09 36.01
C GLY A 63 7.00 -9.60 36.15
N GLY A 64 7.18 -10.18 37.35
CA GLY A 64 7.07 -11.63 37.57
C GLY A 64 8.24 -12.46 37.01
N ILE A 65 9.36 -11.81 36.65
CA ILE A 65 10.51 -12.43 36.00
C ILE A 65 11.66 -12.63 37.00
N ARG A 66 12.35 -13.77 36.90
CA ARG A 66 13.55 -14.14 37.67
C ARG A 66 14.62 -14.76 36.77
N PHE A 67 15.86 -14.31 36.93
CA PHE A 67 17.02 -14.87 36.21
C PHE A 67 17.89 -15.75 37.11
N ASP A 68 17.76 -15.65 38.44
CA ASP A 68 18.55 -16.41 39.42
C ASP A 68 18.22 -17.91 39.46
N ASN A 69 17.09 -18.31 38.86
CA ASN A 69 16.61 -19.69 38.84
C ASN A 69 16.68 -20.35 37.44
N LEU A 70 17.38 -19.75 36.47
CA LEU A 70 17.48 -20.25 35.09
C LEU A 70 17.93 -21.73 35.01
N GLU A 71 18.83 -22.16 35.90
CA GLU A 71 19.34 -23.54 35.96
C GLU A 71 18.25 -24.56 36.34
N THR A 72 17.19 -24.10 37.03
CA THR A 72 16.11 -24.96 37.56
C THR A 72 14.83 -24.92 36.72
N LEU A 73 14.72 -24.00 35.77
CA LEU A 73 13.56 -23.91 34.88
C LEU A 73 13.53 -25.07 33.90
N SER A 74 12.33 -25.51 33.50
CA SER A 74 12.20 -26.38 32.33
C SER A 74 12.77 -25.67 31.11
N ARG A 75 13.30 -26.43 30.15
CA ARG A 75 13.84 -25.86 28.91
C ARG A 75 12.85 -24.91 28.23
N GLU A 76 11.59 -25.31 28.09
CA GLU A 76 10.54 -24.47 27.47
C GLU A 76 10.38 -23.13 28.20
N ALA A 77 10.21 -23.16 29.53
CA ALA A 77 10.08 -21.94 30.33
C ALA A 77 11.34 -21.07 30.27
N ARG A 78 12.53 -21.69 30.23
CA ARG A 78 13.81 -21.00 30.07
C ARG A 78 13.90 -20.29 28.72
N LEU A 79 13.60 -20.98 27.62
CA LEU A 79 13.63 -20.40 26.27
C LEU A 79 12.60 -19.28 26.10
N ASP A 80 11.42 -19.39 26.70
CA ASP A 80 10.43 -18.30 26.70
C ASP A 80 10.91 -17.08 27.49
N LEU A 81 11.50 -17.30 28.68
CA LEU A 81 12.09 -16.22 29.47
C LEU A 81 13.24 -15.54 28.72
N LEU A 82 14.12 -16.32 28.09
CA LEU A 82 15.24 -15.81 27.30
C LEU A 82 14.76 -15.05 26.06
N ASN A 83 13.69 -15.48 25.38
CA ASN A 83 13.08 -14.72 24.29
C ASN A 83 12.59 -13.34 24.77
N ASN A 84 11.90 -13.30 25.92
CA ASN A 84 11.44 -12.05 26.51
C ASN A 84 12.62 -11.15 26.87
N ALA A 85 13.65 -11.69 27.53
CA ALA A 85 14.85 -10.95 27.92
C ALA A 85 15.61 -10.41 26.71
N LEU A 86 15.82 -11.23 25.67
CA LEU A 86 16.51 -10.84 24.45
C LEU A 86 15.84 -9.62 23.81
N GLU A 87 14.51 -9.61 23.72
CA GLU A 87 13.79 -8.48 23.14
C GLU A 87 14.00 -7.18 23.95
N GLN A 88 14.02 -7.27 25.28
CA GLN A 88 14.24 -6.11 26.17
C GLN A 88 15.67 -5.57 26.07
N VAL A 89 16.66 -6.47 26.07
CA VAL A 89 18.09 -6.14 26.00
C VAL A 89 18.43 -5.60 24.61
N TYR A 90 18.00 -6.29 23.56
CA TYR A 90 18.25 -5.89 22.17
C TYR A 90 17.66 -4.52 21.86
N SER A 91 16.47 -4.23 22.38
CA SER A 91 15.82 -2.92 22.19
C SER A 91 16.31 -1.82 23.14
N GLY A 92 17.19 -2.14 24.09
CA GLY A 92 17.78 -1.18 25.03
C GLY A 92 16.82 -0.62 26.09
N GLU A 93 15.72 -1.32 26.35
CA GLU A 93 14.71 -0.89 27.34
C GLU A 93 14.96 -1.50 28.72
N MET A 94 15.82 -2.53 28.79
CA MET A 94 16.34 -3.07 30.04
C MET A 94 17.87 -2.99 30.04
N PRO A 95 18.48 -2.49 31.13
CA PRO A 95 17.84 -1.97 32.35
C PRO A 95 17.03 -0.68 32.13
N PRO A 96 16.06 -0.33 32.99
CA PRO A 96 15.27 0.88 32.80
C PRO A 96 16.16 2.13 32.92
N LYS A 97 15.76 3.25 32.29
CA LYS A 97 16.55 4.51 32.23
C LYS A 97 17.10 5.04 33.57
N LYS A 98 16.49 4.65 34.70
CA LYS A 98 16.90 5.07 36.05
C LYS A 98 17.90 4.12 36.72
N GLY A 99 18.14 2.94 36.16
CA GLY A 99 19.12 1.98 36.64
C GLY A 99 20.42 2.06 35.83
N ASP A 100 21.47 1.44 36.36
CA ASP A 100 22.77 1.36 35.70
C ASP A 100 22.65 0.71 34.33
N GLN A 101 23.31 1.29 33.33
CA GLN A 101 23.20 0.87 31.94
C GLN A 101 24.48 0.14 31.51
N PRO A 102 24.35 -1.02 30.83
CA PRO A 102 25.49 -1.66 30.20
C PRO A 102 26.03 -0.80 29.06
N SER A 103 27.33 -0.92 28.78
CA SER A 103 27.91 -0.41 27.54
C SER A 103 27.28 -1.10 26.31
N ASP A 104 27.48 -0.54 25.13
CA ASP A 104 26.96 -1.15 23.90
C ASP A 104 27.59 -2.53 23.65
N GLU A 105 28.87 -2.69 23.98
CA GLU A 105 29.59 -3.97 23.89
C GLU A 105 29.05 -5.00 24.88
N GLU A 106 28.85 -4.61 26.13
CA GLU A 106 28.28 -5.48 27.18
C GLU A 106 26.86 -5.91 26.82
N ARG A 107 26.05 -4.99 26.27
CA ARG A 107 24.70 -5.29 25.80
C ARG A 107 24.70 -6.24 24.62
N ASP A 108 25.59 -6.02 23.65
CA ASP A 108 25.75 -6.90 22.50
C ASP A 108 26.23 -8.29 22.94
N GLU A 109 27.14 -8.38 23.93
CA GLU A 109 27.59 -9.65 24.52
C GLU A 109 26.44 -10.42 25.19
N LEU A 110 25.64 -9.72 26.01
CA LEU A 110 24.47 -10.33 26.66
C LEU A 110 23.44 -10.81 25.62
N ALA A 111 23.13 -9.98 24.63
CA ALA A 111 22.20 -10.32 23.56
C ALA A 111 22.70 -11.51 22.70
N GLN A 112 23.99 -11.54 22.36
CA GLN A 112 24.60 -12.61 21.58
C GLN A 112 24.56 -13.95 22.31
N TRP A 113 24.83 -13.97 23.62
CA TRP A 113 24.70 -15.18 24.42
C TRP A 113 23.26 -15.71 24.39
N ILE A 114 22.28 -14.84 24.72
CA ILE A 114 20.87 -15.26 24.75
C ILE A 114 20.43 -15.78 23.38
N TRP A 115 20.79 -15.07 22.31
CA TRP A 115 20.47 -15.49 20.95
C TRP A 115 21.14 -16.81 20.58
N GLY A 116 22.39 -17.04 20.97
CA GLY A 116 23.11 -18.30 20.77
C GLY A 116 22.41 -19.49 21.44
N GLU A 117 21.95 -19.32 22.67
CA GLU A 117 21.16 -20.32 23.39
C GLU A 117 19.84 -20.61 22.65
N LEU A 118 19.08 -19.58 22.29
CA LEU A 118 17.82 -19.73 21.55
C LEU A 118 18.02 -20.40 20.18
N LYS A 119 19.10 -20.07 19.48
CA LYS A 119 19.43 -20.61 18.16
C LYS A 119 19.77 -22.10 18.21
N THR A 120 20.45 -22.54 19.28
CA THR A 120 20.77 -23.96 19.50
C THR A 120 19.51 -24.84 19.49
N PHE A 121 18.37 -24.30 19.94
CA PHE A 121 17.09 -25.00 19.98
C PHE A 121 16.09 -24.55 18.91
N ASN A 122 16.51 -23.75 17.91
CA ASN A 122 15.64 -23.16 16.89
C ASN A 122 14.40 -22.44 17.50
N ALA A 123 14.61 -21.71 18.60
CA ALA A 123 13.57 -21.10 19.43
C ALA A 123 13.57 -19.56 19.42
N SER A 124 14.41 -18.92 18.59
CA SER A 124 14.51 -17.45 18.55
C SER A 124 13.29 -16.81 17.88
N LYS A 125 12.42 -16.19 18.69
CA LYS A 125 11.25 -15.42 18.20
C LYS A 125 11.66 -14.05 17.67
N LEU A 126 12.74 -13.46 18.21
CA LEU A 126 13.19 -12.14 17.79
C LEU A 126 13.75 -12.15 16.36
N GLU A 127 14.48 -13.20 15.97
CA GLU A 127 15.02 -13.31 14.60
C GLU A 127 13.91 -13.32 13.55
N ASP A 128 12.82 -14.03 13.83
CA ASP A 128 11.64 -14.04 12.95
C ASP A 128 10.92 -12.69 12.97
N LYS A 129 10.77 -12.06 14.14
CA LYS A 129 10.21 -10.69 14.26
C LYS A 129 10.99 -9.69 13.41
N LEU A 130 12.33 -9.69 13.48
CA LEU A 130 13.18 -8.72 12.78
C LEU A 130 13.10 -8.80 11.24
N ARG A 131 12.48 -9.85 10.68
CA ARG A 131 12.19 -9.94 9.23
C ARG A 131 11.07 -9.00 8.81
N TYR A 132 10.13 -8.68 9.70
CA TYR A 132 8.97 -7.85 9.39
C TYR A 132 9.29 -6.37 9.52
N TYR A 133 8.79 -5.58 8.58
CA TYR A 133 9.04 -4.16 8.49
C TYR A 133 8.70 -3.39 9.78
N LYS A 134 7.62 -3.76 10.49
CA LYS A 134 7.20 -3.07 11.72
C LYS A 134 8.23 -3.13 12.86
N PHE A 135 9.14 -4.12 12.84
CA PHE A 135 10.17 -4.29 13.86
C PHE A 135 11.55 -3.73 13.46
N ALA A 136 11.66 -3.11 12.28
CA ALA A 136 12.94 -2.63 11.76
C ALA A 136 13.61 -1.56 12.65
N ASN A 137 12.81 -0.81 13.43
CA ASN A 137 13.30 0.21 14.36
C ASN A 137 13.88 -0.36 15.67
N TYR A 138 13.86 -1.69 15.85
CA TYR A 138 14.59 -2.33 16.94
C TYR A 138 16.11 -2.24 16.72
N LEU A 139 16.54 -2.09 15.47
CA LEU A 139 17.93 -1.86 15.14
C LEU A 139 18.34 -0.41 15.47
N GLY A 140 19.39 -0.28 16.28
CA GLY A 140 19.90 0.99 16.78
C GLY A 140 20.22 1.99 15.67
N HIS A 141 19.51 3.12 15.68
CA HIS A 141 19.67 4.17 14.66
C HIS A 141 21.07 4.77 14.65
N ASP A 142 21.60 5.10 15.81
CA ASP A 142 22.88 5.82 15.91
C ASP A 142 24.04 4.94 15.41
N LYS A 143 23.99 3.62 15.69
CA LYS A 143 24.94 2.63 15.13
C LYS A 143 24.92 2.57 13.59
N LEU A 144 23.77 2.81 12.95
CA LEU A 144 23.66 2.80 11.48
C LEU A 144 24.31 4.02 10.82
N PHE A 145 24.40 5.15 11.52
CA PHE A 145 24.92 6.41 10.98
C PHE A 145 26.23 6.88 11.65
N SER A 146 26.80 6.12 12.60
CA SER A 146 28.07 6.45 13.27
C SER A 146 29.28 6.41 12.34
N GLY A 147 29.23 5.55 11.31
CA GLY A 147 30.34 5.31 10.39
C GLY A 147 31.38 4.32 10.93
N GLU A 148 31.16 3.74 12.12
CA GLU A 148 32.06 2.75 12.74
C GLU A 148 31.92 1.36 12.13
N ILE A 149 30.79 1.07 11.48
CA ILE A 149 30.55 -0.24 10.85
C ILE A 149 31.19 -0.28 9.46
N GLU A 150 32.30 -1.01 9.36
CA GLU A 150 33.06 -1.17 8.11
C GLU A 150 32.66 -2.43 7.30
N THR A 151 31.72 -3.22 7.82
CA THR A 151 31.26 -4.44 7.13
C THR A 151 30.65 -4.08 5.77
N LYS A 152 31.13 -4.74 4.71
CA LYS A 152 30.62 -4.51 3.36
C LYS A 152 29.13 -4.90 3.25
N PRO A 153 28.26 -4.02 2.72
CA PRO A 153 26.83 -4.30 2.63
C PRO A 153 26.51 -5.44 1.67
N PHE A 154 25.43 -6.18 1.92
CA PHE A 154 24.91 -7.15 0.97
C PHE A 154 23.44 -7.47 1.30
N THR A 155 22.73 -8.04 0.33
CA THR A 155 21.42 -8.66 0.58
C THR A 155 21.59 -10.18 0.60
N LYS A 156 20.91 -10.90 1.50
CA LYS A 156 20.98 -12.38 1.47
C LYS A 156 20.45 -12.91 0.14
N ALA A 157 21.06 -13.99 -0.36
CA ALA A 157 20.51 -14.72 -1.51
C ALA A 157 19.04 -15.08 -1.26
N ARG A 158 18.15 -14.78 -2.20
CA ARG A 158 16.69 -14.91 -1.98
C ARG A 158 15.91 -15.28 -3.23
N ARG A 159 14.81 -15.99 -2.98
CA ARG A 159 13.67 -16.13 -3.89
C ARG A 159 12.48 -15.45 -3.22
N TRP A 160 11.77 -14.63 -3.95
CA TRP A 160 10.60 -13.92 -3.43
C TRP A 160 9.49 -13.79 -4.47
N ARG A 161 8.26 -13.83 -3.99
CA ARG A 161 7.05 -13.76 -4.80
C ARG A 161 6.92 -12.36 -5.38
N VAL A 162 6.55 -12.25 -6.66
CA VAL A 162 6.18 -10.98 -7.27
C VAL A 162 4.84 -10.51 -6.68
N ASN A 163 4.62 -9.20 -6.64
CA ASN A 163 3.36 -8.66 -6.15
C ASN A 163 2.22 -8.82 -7.19
N GLU A 164 0.97 -8.59 -6.76
CA GLU A 164 -0.22 -8.80 -7.61
C GLU A 164 -0.25 -7.91 -8.86
N LEU A 165 0.40 -6.75 -8.83
CA LEU A 165 0.46 -5.78 -9.93
C LEU A 165 1.47 -6.23 -10.98
N ILE A 166 2.63 -6.73 -10.54
CA ILE A 166 3.60 -7.39 -11.43
C ILE A 166 2.97 -8.65 -12.04
N TYR A 167 2.24 -9.46 -11.25
CA TYR A 167 1.53 -10.61 -11.78
C TYR A 167 0.55 -10.21 -12.89
N GLN A 168 -0.27 -9.17 -12.65
CA GLN A 168 -1.20 -8.63 -13.65
C GLN A 168 -0.48 -8.12 -14.91
N GLU A 169 0.64 -7.41 -14.77
CA GLU A 169 1.44 -6.95 -15.92
C GLU A 169 2.09 -8.11 -16.68
N ARG A 170 2.54 -9.16 -16.00
CA ARG A 170 3.02 -10.39 -16.65
C ARG A 170 1.92 -11.06 -17.48
N ILE A 171 0.67 -11.03 -17.02
CA ILE A 171 -0.47 -11.53 -17.83
C ILE A 171 -0.69 -10.65 -19.07
N ASN A 172 -0.55 -9.32 -18.95
CA ASN A 172 -0.56 -8.43 -20.12
C ASN A 172 0.57 -8.80 -21.11
N ASP A 173 1.75 -9.15 -20.61
CA ASP A 173 2.91 -9.55 -21.44
C ASP A 173 2.70 -10.90 -22.12
N VAL A 174 2.02 -11.86 -21.48
CA VAL A 174 1.61 -13.14 -22.09
C VAL A 174 0.70 -12.95 -23.31
N PHE A 175 -0.08 -11.87 -23.31
CA PHE A 175 -0.92 -11.45 -24.43
C PHE A 175 -0.26 -10.40 -25.34
N GLU A 176 1.02 -10.08 -25.09
CA GLU A 176 1.83 -9.11 -25.85
C GLU A 176 1.18 -7.71 -25.94
N LEU A 177 0.38 -7.31 -24.95
CA LEU A 177 -0.37 -6.06 -24.99
C LEU A 177 0.55 -4.85 -24.76
N GLN A 178 0.36 -3.80 -25.56
CA GLN A 178 1.18 -2.59 -25.51
C GLN A 178 0.34 -1.32 -25.31
N GLY A 179 0.93 -0.32 -24.66
CA GLY A 179 0.32 1.00 -24.47
C GLY A 179 -1.12 0.93 -23.95
N ARG A 180 -2.07 1.52 -24.68
CA ARG A 180 -3.50 1.59 -24.32
C ARG A 180 -4.24 0.26 -24.43
N GLU A 181 -3.64 -0.78 -25.01
CA GLU A 181 -4.26 -2.11 -25.07
C GLU A 181 -4.10 -2.90 -23.76
N ARG A 182 -3.09 -2.55 -22.95
CA ARG A 182 -2.85 -3.16 -21.63
C ARG A 182 -4.04 -2.96 -20.70
N ARG A 183 -4.21 -3.89 -19.77
CA ARG A 183 -5.38 -4.01 -18.90
C ARG A 183 -5.00 -3.96 -17.43
N GLU A 184 -5.70 -3.12 -16.67
CA GLU A 184 -5.57 -3.08 -15.21
C GLU A 184 -6.16 -4.32 -14.52
N SER A 185 -7.11 -5.00 -15.19
CA SER A 185 -7.68 -6.27 -14.72
C SER A 185 -8.26 -7.08 -15.88
N PHE A 186 -8.35 -8.39 -15.68
CA PHE A 186 -9.08 -9.31 -16.54
C PHE A 186 -10.17 -9.98 -15.71
N PHE A 187 -11.42 -9.98 -16.20
CA PHE A 187 -12.56 -10.47 -15.40
C PHE A 187 -12.42 -11.94 -14.97
N GLY A 188 -11.81 -12.78 -15.80
CA GLY A 188 -11.61 -14.21 -15.51
C GLY A 188 -10.27 -14.57 -14.88
N VAL A 189 -9.45 -13.56 -14.52
CA VAL A 189 -8.21 -13.77 -13.76
C VAL A 189 -8.45 -13.33 -12.33
N VAL A 190 -8.33 -14.25 -11.40
CA VAL A 190 -8.49 -13.99 -9.96
C VAL A 190 -7.13 -13.67 -9.36
N LYS A 191 -7.06 -12.68 -8.47
CA LYS A 191 -5.83 -12.35 -7.73
C LYS A 191 -5.38 -13.58 -6.92
N PRO A 192 -4.22 -14.19 -7.21
CA PRO A 192 -3.80 -15.42 -6.55
C PRO A 192 -3.30 -15.22 -5.11
N PHE A 193 -2.93 -13.99 -4.75
CA PHE A 193 -2.47 -13.58 -3.43
C PHE A 193 -2.77 -12.10 -3.23
N ASN A 194 -3.00 -11.70 -1.97
CA ASN A 194 -3.27 -10.30 -1.60
C ASN A 194 -1.96 -9.60 -1.21
N LEU A 195 -1.92 -8.27 -1.37
CA LEU A 195 -0.90 -7.46 -0.71
C LEU A 195 -1.13 -7.51 0.81
N PRO A 196 -0.07 -7.64 1.63
CA PRO A 196 -0.19 -7.50 3.08
C PRO A 196 -0.84 -6.18 3.46
N ALA A 197 -1.80 -6.21 4.39
CA ALA A 197 -2.53 -5.02 4.82
C ALA A 197 -1.62 -4.01 5.58
N GLN A 198 -0.58 -4.49 6.27
CA GLN A 198 0.32 -3.64 7.05
C GLN A 198 1.26 -2.82 6.15
N SER A 199 1.58 -1.59 6.54
CA SER A 199 2.50 -0.72 5.78
C SER A 199 3.93 -1.24 5.82
N GLY A 200 4.64 -1.21 4.68
CA GLY A 200 6.08 -1.45 4.57
C GLY A 200 6.45 -2.86 4.12
N VAL A 201 7.19 -2.94 3.01
CA VAL A 201 7.57 -4.16 2.28
C VAL A 201 6.35 -4.99 1.78
N ARG A 202 5.23 -4.31 1.47
CA ARG A 202 4.00 -4.95 0.93
C ARG A 202 4.20 -5.72 -0.37
N TYR A 203 5.23 -5.35 -1.14
CA TYR A 203 5.41 -5.81 -2.51
C TYR A 203 6.38 -6.99 -2.63
N TYR A 204 6.81 -7.55 -1.50
CA TYR A 204 7.88 -8.53 -1.44
C TYR A 204 7.64 -9.53 -0.32
N ASP A 205 7.36 -10.76 -0.72
CA ASP A 205 7.00 -11.83 0.21
C ASP A 205 7.85 -13.08 -0.07
N THR A 206 8.32 -13.71 1.00
CA THR A 206 9.05 -14.99 0.95
C THR A 206 8.15 -16.20 1.18
N GLU A 207 6.85 -15.99 1.39
CA GLU A 207 5.86 -17.05 1.55
C GLU A 207 5.76 -17.96 0.31
N ILE A 208 5.53 -19.23 0.60
CA ILE A 208 5.30 -20.28 -0.40
C ILE A 208 3.85 -20.27 -0.86
N VAL A 209 3.59 -20.72 -2.09
CA VAL A 209 2.22 -20.92 -2.58
C VAL A 209 1.56 -22.05 -1.80
N GLU A 210 0.44 -21.75 -1.14
CA GLU A 210 -0.38 -22.74 -0.43
C GLU A 210 -1.43 -23.40 -1.35
N GLY A 211 -2.09 -24.46 -0.87
CA GLY A 211 -3.02 -25.27 -1.67
C GLY A 211 -4.15 -24.48 -2.35
N GLY A 212 -4.76 -23.52 -1.63
CA GLY A 212 -5.80 -22.66 -2.21
C GLY A 212 -5.26 -21.72 -3.30
N GLN A 213 -4.09 -21.13 -3.07
CA GLN A 213 -3.43 -20.25 -4.04
C GLN A 213 -3.02 -21.03 -5.30
N PHE A 214 -2.53 -22.27 -5.14
CA PHE A 214 -2.16 -23.15 -6.23
C PHE A 214 -3.35 -23.47 -7.16
N LEU A 215 -4.53 -23.73 -6.60
CA LEU A 215 -5.74 -23.95 -7.40
C LEU A 215 -6.15 -22.72 -8.20
N THR A 216 -6.07 -21.54 -7.58
CA THR A 216 -6.33 -20.25 -8.27
C THR A 216 -5.35 -20.03 -9.41
N LEU A 217 -4.06 -20.33 -9.20
CA LEU A 217 -3.04 -20.20 -10.23
C LEU A 217 -3.31 -21.14 -11.42
N ILE A 218 -3.71 -22.38 -11.17
CA ILE A 218 -4.12 -23.31 -12.24
C ILE A 218 -5.35 -22.78 -13.00
N ALA A 219 -6.35 -22.26 -12.28
CA ALA A 219 -7.54 -21.71 -12.91
C ALA A 219 -7.22 -20.52 -13.81
N ASN A 220 -6.40 -19.58 -13.32
CA ASN A 220 -5.89 -18.46 -14.10
C ASN A 220 -5.09 -18.94 -15.31
N ALA A 221 -4.18 -19.90 -15.12
CA ALA A 221 -3.33 -20.39 -16.19
C ALA A 221 -4.16 -21.02 -17.32
N LYS A 222 -5.17 -21.83 -16.97
CA LYS A 222 -6.12 -22.38 -17.94
C LYS A 222 -6.89 -21.27 -18.67
N TRP A 223 -7.38 -20.26 -17.94
CA TRP A 223 -8.09 -19.14 -18.55
C TRP A 223 -7.21 -18.38 -19.54
N VAL A 224 -5.98 -18.06 -19.16
CA VAL A 224 -5.00 -17.34 -20.00
C VAL A 224 -4.72 -18.11 -21.27
N VAL A 225 -4.41 -19.40 -21.16
CA VAL A 225 -4.14 -20.27 -22.31
C VAL A 225 -5.37 -20.38 -23.22
N ASP A 226 -6.57 -20.51 -22.64
CA ASP A 226 -7.81 -20.57 -23.42
C ASP A 226 -8.06 -19.27 -24.20
N LYS A 227 -7.67 -18.12 -23.63
CA LYS A 227 -7.72 -16.82 -24.30
C LYS A 227 -6.62 -16.65 -25.36
N GLN A 228 -5.37 -17.08 -25.11
CA GLN A 228 -4.28 -17.06 -26.10
C GLN A 228 -4.70 -17.83 -27.38
N LEU A 229 -5.40 -18.95 -27.22
CA LEU A 229 -5.85 -19.80 -28.32
C LEU A 229 -7.20 -19.39 -28.91
N ARG A 230 -7.92 -18.43 -28.31
CA ARG A 230 -9.35 -18.18 -28.60
C ARG A 230 -9.64 -17.88 -30.08
N ALA A 231 -8.82 -17.08 -30.73
CA ALA A 231 -9.05 -16.71 -32.13
C ALA A 231 -8.92 -17.92 -33.07
N ALA A 232 -7.87 -18.74 -32.90
CA ALA A 232 -7.68 -19.96 -33.68
C ALA A 232 -8.78 -21.00 -33.39
N LEU A 233 -9.21 -21.15 -32.13
CA LEU A 233 -10.28 -22.08 -31.76
C LEU A 233 -11.64 -21.70 -32.36
N VAL A 234 -11.94 -20.39 -32.44
CA VAL A 234 -13.16 -19.90 -33.11
C VAL A 234 -13.09 -20.18 -34.61
N GLU A 235 -11.93 -19.96 -35.23
CA GLU A 235 -11.73 -20.18 -36.66
C GLU A 235 -11.76 -21.67 -37.04
N SER A 236 -11.15 -22.55 -36.25
CA SER A 236 -11.20 -24.00 -36.47
C SER A 236 -12.58 -24.61 -36.17
N GLY A 237 -13.45 -23.86 -35.49
CA GLY A 237 -14.78 -24.32 -35.06
C GLY A 237 -14.77 -25.18 -33.80
N GLU A 238 -13.60 -25.35 -33.16
CA GLU A 238 -13.44 -26.01 -31.86
C GLU A 238 -14.03 -25.20 -30.70
N HIS A 239 -14.15 -23.88 -30.86
CA HIS A 239 -14.90 -23.02 -29.94
C HIS A 239 -16.10 -22.39 -30.65
N ARG A 240 -17.31 -22.62 -30.12
CA ARG A 240 -18.55 -22.05 -30.65
C ARG A 240 -19.24 -21.22 -29.58
N PHE A 241 -19.46 -19.94 -29.88
CA PHE A 241 -20.26 -19.08 -29.03
C PHE A 241 -21.75 -19.49 -29.08
N SER A 242 -22.41 -19.46 -27.92
CA SER A 242 -23.84 -19.78 -27.80
C SER A 242 -24.73 -18.78 -28.56
N GLU A 243 -25.96 -19.18 -28.86
CA GLU A 243 -26.94 -18.27 -29.48
C GLU A 243 -27.28 -17.07 -28.56
N ASP A 244 -27.33 -17.28 -27.24
CA ASP A 244 -27.52 -16.19 -26.27
C ASP A 244 -26.33 -15.21 -26.29
N TYR A 245 -25.09 -15.70 -26.43
CA TYR A 245 -23.94 -14.82 -26.63
C TYR A 245 -24.10 -13.95 -27.89
N LYS A 246 -24.45 -14.57 -29.02
CA LYS A 246 -24.61 -13.86 -30.29
C LYS A 246 -25.72 -12.80 -30.20
N ALA A 247 -26.85 -13.17 -29.60
CA ALA A 247 -27.98 -12.27 -29.36
C ALA A 247 -27.61 -11.10 -28.44
N ALA A 248 -26.93 -11.39 -27.31
CA ALA A 248 -26.49 -10.36 -26.37
C ALA A 248 -25.44 -9.43 -27.00
N LYS A 249 -24.50 -9.96 -27.79
CA LYS A 249 -23.48 -9.18 -28.48
C LYS A 249 -24.06 -8.28 -29.56
N ALA A 250 -25.06 -8.76 -30.30
CA ALA A 250 -25.80 -7.97 -31.29
C ALA A 250 -26.58 -6.82 -30.64
N GLY A 251 -27.13 -7.04 -29.43
CA GLY A 251 -27.79 -5.99 -28.63
C GLY A 251 -26.82 -4.97 -28.01
N GLY A 252 -25.56 -5.35 -27.81
CA GLY A 252 -24.48 -4.49 -27.33
C GLY A 252 -24.65 -3.91 -25.92
N GLY A 253 -23.65 -3.15 -25.49
CA GLY A 253 -23.71 -2.31 -24.29
C GLY A 253 -23.80 -3.06 -22.96
N ARG A 254 -24.52 -2.46 -21.99
CA ARG A 254 -24.58 -2.93 -20.59
C ARG A 254 -25.17 -4.34 -20.42
N GLY A 255 -26.10 -4.74 -21.30
CA GLY A 255 -26.72 -6.07 -21.25
C GLY A 255 -25.73 -7.19 -21.55
N PHE A 256 -24.88 -7.01 -22.56
CA PHE A 256 -23.81 -7.97 -22.88
C PHE A 256 -22.80 -8.09 -21.73
N ASN A 257 -22.28 -6.96 -21.24
CA ASN A 257 -21.26 -6.94 -20.19
C ASN A 257 -21.72 -7.61 -18.90
N SER A 258 -23.01 -7.53 -18.57
CA SER A 258 -23.55 -8.18 -17.36
C SER A 258 -23.75 -9.68 -17.51
N ARG A 259 -24.00 -10.19 -18.74
CA ARG A 259 -24.26 -11.61 -19.00
C ARG A 259 -22.99 -12.39 -19.33
N PHE A 260 -22.07 -11.76 -20.07
CA PHE A 260 -20.82 -12.35 -20.53
C PHE A 260 -19.62 -11.48 -20.17
N PRO A 261 -19.38 -11.21 -18.88
CA PRO A 261 -18.30 -10.33 -18.44
C PRO A 261 -16.90 -10.85 -18.84
N ASP A 262 -16.69 -12.17 -18.84
CA ASP A 262 -15.46 -12.82 -19.32
C ASP A 262 -15.18 -12.66 -20.82
N GLU A 263 -16.21 -12.33 -21.61
CA GLU A 263 -16.12 -12.21 -23.06
C GLU A 263 -16.19 -10.75 -23.54
N VAL A 264 -16.20 -9.79 -22.60
CA VAL A 264 -16.03 -8.35 -22.87
C VAL A 264 -14.72 -8.08 -23.60
N TRP A 265 -13.72 -8.92 -23.38
CA TRP A 265 -12.44 -8.84 -24.08
C TRP A 265 -11.94 -10.21 -24.51
N ASN A 266 -11.36 -10.24 -25.72
CA ASN A 266 -10.65 -11.38 -26.28
C ASN A 266 -9.45 -10.87 -27.10
N PRO A 267 -8.33 -11.61 -27.15
CA PRO A 267 -7.24 -11.34 -28.08
C PRO A 267 -7.71 -11.34 -29.53
N LYS A 268 -7.16 -10.44 -30.35
CA LYS A 268 -7.54 -10.31 -31.77
C LYS A 268 -7.06 -11.49 -32.62
N ALA A 269 -5.94 -12.10 -32.24
CA ALA A 269 -5.32 -13.21 -32.94
C ALA A 269 -4.66 -14.18 -31.94
N THR A 270 -4.44 -15.40 -32.40
CA THR A 270 -3.61 -16.41 -31.72
C THR A 270 -2.25 -16.41 -32.38
N ALA A 271 -1.18 -16.43 -31.57
CA ALA A 271 0.19 -16.40 -32.08
C ALA A 271 0.47 -17.55 -33.07
N GLU A 272 1.29 -17.27 -34.08
CA GLU A 272 1.48 -18.17 -35.23
C GLU A 272 1.94 -19.59 -34.86
N PRO A 273 2.90 -19.80 -33.93
CA PRO A 273 3.28 -21.16 -33.51
C PRO A 273 2.11 -21.99 -32.96
N PHE A 274 1.21 -21.35 -32.20
CA PHE A 274 0.02 -22.00 -31.65
C PHE A 274 -1.06 -22.21 -32.70
N ARG A 275 -1.30 -21.18 -33.53
CA ARG A 275 -2.28 -21.23 -34.62
C ARG A 275 -1.94 -22.35 -35.61
N ARG A 276 -0.67 -22.49 -35.98
CA ARG A 276 -0.19 -23.55 -36.88
C ARG A 276 -0.52 -24.95 -36.36
N LEU A 277 -0.40 -25.18 -35.05
CA LEU A 277 -0.75 -26.45 -34.42
C LEU A 277 -2.27 -26.72 -34.44
N ILE A 278 -3.09 -25.71 -34.18
CA ILE A 278 -4.56 -25.84 -34.21
C ILE A 278 -5.07 -26.07 -35.63
N MET A 279 -4.58 -25.29 -36.59
CA MET A 279 -5.07 -25.31 -37.97
C MET A 279 -4.46 -26.42 -38.83
N GLY A 280 -3.27 -26.92 -38.48
CA GLY A 280 -2.54 -27.92 -39.28
C GLY A 280 -3.12 -29.32 -39.14
N ASP A 281 -3.17 -30.08 -40.23
CA ASP A 281 -3.64 -31.47 -40.22
C ASP A 281 -2.59 -32.44 -39.68
N GLY A 282 -3.05 -33.56 -39.09
CA GLY A 282 -2.17 -34.64 -38.62
C GLY A 282 -1.56 -34.43 -37.22
N VAL A 283 -0.56 -35.26 -36.90
CA VAL A 283 0.15 -35.21 -35.62
C VAL A 283 1.26 -34.14 -35.70
N PRO A 284 1.33 -33.19 -34.75
CA PRO A 284 2.37 -32.17 -34.70
C PRO A 284 3.80 -32.74 -34.76
N THR A 285 4.68 -32.10 -35.53
CA THR A 285 6.11 -32.42 -35.53
C THR A 285 6.81 -31.82 -34.30
N ASP A 286 7.97 -32.37 -33.96
CA ASP A 286 8.80 -31.82 -32.88
C ASP A 286 9.24 -30.38 -33.16
N GLU A 287 9.44 -30.00 -34.42
CA GLU A 287 9.76 -28.63 -34.82
C GLU A 287 8.60 -27.68 -34.48
N MET A 288 7.36 -28.04 -34.84
CA MET A 288 6.17 -27.23 -34.52
C MET A 288 5.95 -27.12 -33.01
N LEU A 289 6.17 -28.21 -32.26
CA LEU A 289 6.09 -28.20 -30.81
C LEU A 289 7.23 -27.36 -30.20
N GLY A 290 8.44 -27.42 -30.77
CA GLY A 290 9.58 -26.60 -30.37
C GLY A 290 9.31 -25.12 -30.54
N ASP A 291 8.77 -24.69 -31.69
CA ASP A 291 8.36 -23.31 -31.95
C ASP A 291 7.34 -22.81 -30.92
N ALA A 292 6.34 -23.65 -30.59
CA ALA A 292 5.33 -23.34 -29.60
C ALA A 292 5.90 -23.25 -28.17
N ILE A 293 6.83 -24.15 -27.80
CA ILE A 293 7.53 -24.11 -26.51
C ILE A 293 8.34 -22.82 -26.42
N THR A 294 9.17 -22.52 -27.43
CA THR A 294 9.97 -21.30 -27.48
C THR A 294 9.12 -20.05 -27.36
N HIS A 295 8.01 -19.97 -28.13
CA HIS A 295 7.13 -18.81 -28.04
C HIS A 295 6.47 -18.68 -26.66
N GLN A 296 5.99 -19.78 -26.06
CA GLN A 296 5.40 -19.73 -24.72
C GLN A 296 6.45 -19.35 -23.66
N PHE A 297 7.67 -19.89 -23.74
CA PHE A 297 8.78 -19.48 -22.87
C PHE A 297 9.08 -17.99 -22.97
N LYS A 298 9.09 -17.45 -24.20
CA LYS A 298 9.33 -16.03 -24.43
C LYS A 298 8.26 -15.14 -23.79
N VAL A 299 6.97 -15.45 -23.97
CA VAL A 299 5.89 -14.57 -23.45
C VAL A 299 5.62 -14.77 -21.95
N VAL A 300 5.89 -15.97 -21.42
CA VAL A 300 5.67 -16.30 -19.99
C VAL A 300 6.91 -16.03 -19.14
N LEU A 301 8.07 -16.56 -19.55
CA LEU A 301 9.31 -16.56 -18.77
C LEU A 301 10.34 -15.56 -19.29
N GLN A 302 10.07 -14.90 -20.42
CA GLN A 302 10.88 -13.81 -20.97
C GLN A 302 12.33 -14.20 -21.28
N ARG A 303 12.51 -15.48 -21.64
CA ARG A 303 13.77 -16.07 -22.08
C ARG A 303 13.49 -17.25 -22.99
N GLU A 304 14.51 -17.70 -23.71
CA GLU A 304 14.47 -18.97 -24.41
C GLU A 304 14.53 -20.16 -23.41
N PRO A 305 13.92 -21.31 -23.74
CA PRO A 305 14.10 -22.53 -22.97
C PRO A 305 15.55 -23.00 -23.09
N THR A 306 16.11 -23.50 -21.98
CA THR A 306 17.36 -24.26 -22.03
C THR A 306 17.18 -25.55 -22.81
N THR A 307 18.27 -26.16 -23.28
CA THR A 307 18.22 -27.47 -23.96
C THR A 307 17.51 -28.54 -23.12
N ALA A 308 17.76 -28.56 -21.80
CA ALA A 308 17.11 -29.50 -20.89
C ALA A 308 15.60 -29.23 -20.75
N GLU A 309 15.18 -27.98 -20.67
CA GLU A 309 13.77 -27.61 -20.63
C GLU A 309 13.07 -27.92 -21.95
N MET A 310 13.69 -27.62 -23.10
CA MET A 310 13.16 -27.97 -24.41
C MET A 310 12.91 -29.48 -24.52
N LEU A 311 13.89 -30.31 -24.13
CA LEU A 311 13.74 -31.76 -24.12
C LEU A 311 12.65 -32.24 -23.15
N LYS A 312 12.58 -31.68 -21.93
CA LYS A 312 11.53 -31.95 -20.95
C LYS A 312 10.14 -31.68 -21.53
N TYR A 313 9.95 -30.52 -22.13
CA TYR A 313 8.65 -30.07 -22.63
C TYR A 313 8.22 -30.74 -23.93
N LEU A 314 9.17 -31.05 -24.83
CA LEU A 314 8.91 -31.90 -25.99
C LEU A 314 8.48 -33.31 -25.56
N GLY A 315 9.20 -33.91 -24.59
CA GLY A 315 8.82 -35.21 -24.03
C GLY A 315 7.42 -35.20 -23.42
N PHE A 316 7.11 -34.17 -22.61
CA PHE A 316 5.78 -33.98 -22.02
C PHE A 316 4.69 -33.81 -23.09
N ALA A 317 4.94 -33.03 -24.14
CA ALA A 317 3.99 -32.84 -25.24
C ALA A 317 3.70 -34.16 -25.97
N ARG A 318 4.73 -34.96 -26.28
CA ARG A 318 4.57 -36.28 -26.93
C ARG A 318 3.73 -37.23 -26.09
N GLU A 319 4.00 -37.35 -24.79
CA GLU A 319 3.19 -38.22 -23.91
C GLU A 319 1.74 -37.73 -23.84
N THR A 320 1.53 -36.42 -23.83
CA THR A 320 0.18 -35.85 -23.79
C THR A 320 -0.59 -36.06 -25.10
N LEU A 321 0.10 -36.02 -26.25
CA LEU A 321 -0.48 -36.32 -27.57
C LEU A 321 -0.91 -37.79 -27.70
N LYS A 322 -0.29 -38.72 -26.97
CA LYS A 322 -0.76 -40.12 -26.93
C LYS A 322 -2.11 -40.27 -26.23
N ALA A 323 -2.44 -39.36 -25.31
CA ALA A 323 -3.60 -39.43 -24.44
C ALA A 323 -4.71 -38.41 -24.76
N SER A 324 -4.47 -37.47 -25.68
CA SER A 324 -5.43 -36.42 -26.04
C SER A 324 -5.18 -35.83 -27.41
N ASP A 325 -6.16 -35.09 -27.94
CA ASP A 325 -6.02 -34.38 -29.21
C ASP A 325 -4.94 -33.27 -29.15
N LYS A 326 -4.51 -32.80 -30.33
CA LYS A 326 -3.44 -31.81 -30.48
C LYS A 326 -3.72 -30.50 -29.72
N THR A 327 -4.96 -30.04 -29.68
CA THR A 327 -5.36 -28.81 -29.00
C THR A 327 -5.30 -28.98 -27.49
N SER A 328 -5.85 -30.09 -26.98
CA SER A 328 -5.76 -30.46 -25.56
C SER A 328 -4.32 -30.64 -25.09
N ALA A 329 -3.47 -31.24 -25.92
CA ALA A 329 -2.04 -31.37 -25.64
C ALA A 329 -1.33 -30.02 -25.59
N LEU A 330 -1.60 -29.13 -26.55
CA LEU A 330 -1.09 -27.76 -26.56
C LEU A 330 -1.53 -26.97 -25.33
N LYS A 331 -2.81 -27.06 -24.94
CA LYS A 331 -3.32 -26.39 -23.73
C LYS A 331 -2.59 -26.84 -22.47
N LYS A 332 -2.38 -28.15 -22.31
CA LYS A 332 -1.66 -28.71 -21.15
C LYS A 332 -0.20 -28.26 -21.15
N LEU A 333 0.48 -28.30 -22.30
CA LEU A 333 1.85 -27.81 -22.47
C LEU A 333 1.99 -26.34 -22.06
N MET A 334 1.14 -25.47 -22.62
CA MET A 334 1.17 -24.03 -22.32
C MET A 334 0.84 -23.73 -20.85
N THR A 335 -0.12 -24.46 -20.28
CA THR A 335 -0.50 -24.35 -18.86
C THR A 335 0.68 -24.77 -17.97
N SER A 336 1.38 -25.85 -18.30
CA SER A 336 2.54 -26.31 -17.52
C SER A 336 3.67 -25.28 -17.50
N ILE A 337 3.96 -24.62 -18.63
CA ILE A 337 4.97 -23.55 -18.70
C ILE A 337 4.55 -22.34 -17.88
N LEU A 338 3.27 -21.94 -17.93
CA LEU A 338 2.72 -20.82 -17.15
C LEU A 338 2.72 -21.09 -15.63
N MET A 339 2.80 -22.36 -15.23
CA MET A 339 2.91 -22.80 -13.84
C MET A 339 4.36 -22.95 -13.36
N GLU A 340 5.36 -22.64 -14.18
CA GLU A 340 6.76 -22.63 -13.72
C GLU A 340 6.96 -21.58 -12.61
N PRO A 341 7.74 -21.89 -11.55
CA PRO A 341 7.92 -20.98 -10.42
C PRO A 341 8.44 -19.60 -10.84
N GLU A 342 9.25 -19.51 -11.89
CA GLU A 342 9.77 -18.24 -12.44
C GLU A 342 8.66 -17.26 -12.84
N PHE A 343 7.45 -17.72 -13.15
CA PHE A 343 6.30 -16.84 -13.45
C PHE A 343 5.76 -16.13 -12.19
N LEU A 344 5.99 -16.67 -11.00
CA LEU A 344 5.53 -16.10 -9.73
C LEU A 344 6.66 -15.57 -8.86
N TYR A 345 7.87 -16.04 -9.09
CA TYR A 345 9.01 -15.76 -8.25
C TYR A 345 10.11 -15.05 -9.02
N ARG A 346 10.70 -14.05 -8.39
CA ARG A 346 11.98 -13.48 -8.79
C ARG A 346 13.10 -14.16 -7.99
N ASN A 347 14.17 -14.50 -8.68
CA ASN A 347 15.37 -15.08 -8.07
C ASN A 347 16.47 -14.03 -8.02
N GLU A 348 17.18 -13.97 -6.90
CA GLU A 348 18.36 -13.12 -6.66
C GLU A 348 19.35 -13.92 -5.82
N PHE A 349 19.99 -14.90 -6.43
CA PHE A 349 20.95 -15.76 -5.73
C PHE A 349 22.37 -15.18 -5.78
N GLY A 350 22.66 -14.34 -6.78
CA GLY A 350 24.02 -13.88 -7.04
C GLY A 350 24.79 -14.98 -7.76
N GLY A 351 24.97 -14.81 -9.06
CA GLY A 351 25.75 -15.71 -9.92
C GLY A 351 26.80 -14.99 -10.75
N GLY A 352 27.00 -13.70 -10.51
CA GLY A 352 28.03 -12.87 -11.15
C GLY A 352 29.39 -13.02 -10.45
N GLU A 353 30.27 -12.06 -10.72
CA GLU A 353 31.62 -12.06 -10.18
C GLU A 353 31.64 -11.90 -8.66
N SER A 354 32.56 -12.64 -8.03
CA SER A 354 32.85 -12.49 -6.61
C SER A 354 33.68 -11.23 -6.37
N ASP A 355 33.35 -10.47 -5.32
CA ASP A 355 34.12 -9.29 -4.93
C ASP A 355 35.35 -9.60 -4.04
N GLY A 356 35.69 -10.88 -3.89
CA GLY A 356 36.78 -11.36 -3.03
C GLY A 356 36.44 -11.43 -1.53
N SER A 357 35.29 -10.90 -1.08
CA SER A 357 34.81 -11.00 0.31
C SER A 357 33.71 -12.06 0.53
N GLY A 358 33.53 -12.91 -0.48
CA GLY A 358 32.48 -13.93 -0.53
C GLY A 358 31.11 -13.36 -0.88
N ARG A 359 31.02 -12.12 -1.38
CA ARG A 359 29.79 -11.56 -1.97
C ARG A 359 29.80 -11.81 -3.48
N LEU A 360 28.67 -12.22 -4.02
CA LEU A 360 28.45 -12.44 -5.45
C LEU A 360 27.61 -11.29 -6.01
N MET A 361 28.06 -10.66 -7.09
CA MET A 361 27.23 -9.69 -7.81
C MET A 361 26.03 -10.40 -8.44
N LEU A 362 24.89 -9.71 -8.56
CA LEU A 362 23.79 -10.19 -9.39
C LEU A 362 24.28 -10.44 -10.84
N THR A 363 23.78 -11.51 -11.46
CA THR A 363 23.98 -11.68 -12.91
C THR A 363 23.35 -10.53 -13.69
N ALA A 364 23.77 -10.29 -14.93
CA ALA A 364 23.18 -9.24 -15.77
C ALA A 364 21.65 -9.40 -15.93
N HIS A 365 21.18 -10.64 -15.99
CA HIS A 365 19.75 -10.96 -16.00
C HIS A 365 19.08 -10.63 -14.64
N GLU A 366 19.63 -11.08 -13.52
CA GLU A 366 19.04 -10.73 -12.21
C GLU A 366 19.05 -9.20 -11.97
N GLY A 367 20.12 -8.51 -12.40
CA GLY A 367 20.27 -7.07 -12.30
C GLY A 367 19.24 -6.28 -13.11
N SER A 368 18.97 -6.70 -14.36
CA SER A 368 17.96 -6.05 -15.21
C SER A 368 16.57 -6.14 -14.59
N TYR A 369 16.17 -7.34 -14.14
CA TYR A 369 14.91 -7.52 -13.42
C TYR A 369 14.89 -6.79 -12.08
N ALA A 370 16.06 -6.66 -11.45
CA ALA A 370 16.17 -5.91 -10.21
C ALA A 370 15.84 -4.45 -10.38
N ILE A 371 16.44 -3.80 -11.36
CA ILE A 371 16.19 -2.41 -11.72
C ILE A 371 14.74 -2.22 -12.19
N ALA A 372 14.27 -3.08 -13.10
CA ALA A 372 12.93 -2.95 -13.68
C ALA A 372 11.83 -2.97 -12.62
N TYR A 373 11.83 -3.97 -11.74
CA TYR A 373 10.82 -4.07 -10.67
C TYR A 373 11.12 -3.17 -9.46
N ALA A 374 12.31 -2.56 -9.37
CA ALA A 374 12.56 -1.52 -8.36
C ALA A 374 11.74 -0.27 -8.66
N LEU A 375 11.59 0.10 -9.94
CA LEU A 375 10.97 1.35 -10.37
C LEU A 375 9.59 1.16 -11.00
N THR A 376 9.33 -0.01 -11.61
CA THR A 376 8.14 -0.30 -12.39
C THR A 376 7.45 -1.58 -11.89
N ASP A 377 6.26 -1.88 -12.41
CA ASP A 377 5.61 -3.19 -12.25
C ASP A 377 5.82 -4.10 -13.47
N ARG A 378 6.73 -3.72 -14.37
CA ARG A 378 6.96 -4.38 -15.65
C ARG A 378 8.30 -5.08 -15.70
N ILE A 379 8.40 -6.03 -16.62
CA ILE A 379 9.65 -6.66 -17.01
C ILE A 379 10.65 -5.61 -17.55
N PRO A 380 11.96 -5.95 -17.65
CA PRO A 380 12.95 -5.07 -18.26
C PRO A 380 12.53 -4.58 -19.64
N ASP A 381 12.68 -3.28 -19.90
CA ASP A 381 12.45 -2.72 -21.23
C ASP A 381 13.51 -3.20 -22.24
N ALA A 382 13.26 -2.97 -23.52
CA ALA A 382 14.15 -3.45 -24.59
C ALA A 382 15.60 -2.96 -24.44
N ALA A 383 15.79 -1.72 -23.95
CA ALA A 383 17.11 -1.15 -23.72
C ALA A 383 17.84 -1.86 -22.57
N LEU A 384 17.14 -2.15 -21.47
CA LEU A 384 17.70 -2.85 -20.32
C LEU A 384 17.98 -4.33 -20.62
N VAL A 385 17.13 -4.98 -21.44
CA VAL A 385 17.40 -6.32 -21.98
C VAL A 385 18.65 -6.32 -22.85
N ALA A 386 18.79 -5.33 -23.74
CA ALA A 386 19.97 -5.21 -24.59
C ALA A 386 21.25 -5.00 -23.75
N ALA A 387 21.20 -4.13 -22.74
CA ALA A 387 22.30 -3.91 -21.81
C ALA A 387 22.67 -5.20 -21.05
N ALA A 388 21.70 -5.98 -20.61
CA ALA A 388 21.96 -7.26 -19.94
C ALA A 388 22.65 -8.27 -20.88
N ASN A 389 22.20 -8.35 -22.14
CA ASN A 389 22.74 -9.29 -23.12
C ASN A 389 24.13 -8.88 -23.64
N SER A 390 24.45 -7.58 -23.66
CA SER A 390 25.75 -7.06 -24.14
C SER A 390 26.81 -6.98 -23.05
N GLY A 391 26.58 -7.54 -21.85
CA GLY A 391 27.50 -7.46 -20.71
C GLY A 391 27.57 -6.08 -20.06
N GLY A 392 26.54 -5.25 -20.21
CA GLY A 392 26.47 -3.88 -19.70
C GLY A 392 25.83 -3.74 -18.32
N LEU A 393 25.92 -4.75 -17.44
CA LEU A 393 25.41 -4.76 -16.05
C LEU A 393 26.37 -5.51 -15.10
N HIS A 394 27.67 -5.26 -15.24
CA HIS A 394 28.73 -5.92 -14.44
C HIS A 394 29.47 -4.98 -13.50
N ARG A 395 29.15 -3.67 -13.53
CA ARG A 395 29.73 -2.68 -12.63
C ARG A 395 28.67 -1.75 -12.05
N ARG A 396 29.01 -1.01 -11.00
CA ARG A 396 28.10 -0.05 -10.36
C ARG A 396 27.64 1.04 -11.34
N GLU A 397 28.56 1.52 -12.18
CA GLU A 397 28.32 2.59 -13.16
C GLU A 397 27.28 2.16 -14.21
N ASP A 398 27.21 0.87 -14.50
CA ASP A 398 26.20 0.31 -15.39
C ASP A 398 24.79 0.40 -14.80
N TYR A 399 24.65 0.05 -13.53
CA TYR A 399 23.38 0.18 -12.80
C TYR A 399 22.97 1.65 -12.73
N GLU A 400 23.91 2.55 -12.44
CA GLU A 400 23.63 3.98 -12.39
C GLU A 400 23.13 4.51 -13.72
N ARG A 401 23.78 4.16 -14.83
CA ARG A 401 23.36 4.54 -16.18
C ARG A 401 21.90 4.13 -16.44
N GLU A 402 21.55 2.87 -16.17
CA GLU A 402 20.20 2.36 -16.45
C GLU A 402 19.14 2.91 -15.50
N VAL A 403 19.45 3.04 -14.21
CA VAL A 403 18.53 3.64 -13.22
C VAL A 403 18.24 5.10 -13.58
N ARG A 404 19.27 5.88 -13.92
CA ARG A 404 19.12 7.28 -14.35
C ARG A 404 18.31 7.39 -15.64
N ARG A 405 18.58 6.52 -16.62
CA ARG A 405 17.81 6.46 -17.88
C ARG A 405 16.32 6.26 -17.59
N ILE A 406 15.96 5.26 -16.77
CA ILE A 406 14.56 4.97 -16.46
C ILE A 406 13.90 6.11 -15.67
N LEU A 407 14.61 6.70 -14.69
CA LEU A 407 14.11 7.83 -13.91
C LEU A 407 13.89 9.10 -14.76
N GLY A 408 14.73 9.33 -15.78
CA GLY A 408 14.64 10.48 -16.67
C GLY A 408 13.66 10.33 -17.84
N ASP A 409 13.24 9.11 -18.17
CA ASP A 409 12.33 8.84 -19.29
C ASP A 409 10.86 8.92 -18.86
N GLU A 410 10.15 10.00 -19.21
CA GLU A 410 8.73 10.20 -18.88
C GLU A 410 7.79 9.19 -19.54
N SER A 411 8.21 8.49 -20.60
CA SER A 411 7.39 7.47 -21.27
C SER A 411 7.31 6.16 -20.47
N ILE A 412 8.26 5.93 -19.57
CA ILE A 412 8.28 4.76 -18.70
C ILE A 412 7.50 5.07 -17.43
N ASP A 413 6.37 4.40 -17.23
CA ASP A 413 5.62 4.55 -15.98
C ASP A 413 6.43 4.00 -14.79
N LYS A 414 6.47 4.78 -13.70
CA LYS A 414 7.26 4.51 -12.48
C LYS A 414 6.34 4.48 -11.26
N PRO A 415 5.31 3.62 -11.24
CA PRO A 415 4.27 3.65 -10.22
C PRO A 415 4.82 3.42 -8.81
N ARG A 416 5.97 2.75 -8.70
CA ARG A 416 6.62 2.46 -7.41
C ARG A 416 7.11 3.69 -6.67
N ILE A 417 7.42 4.78 -7.36
CA ILE A 417 7.84 6.04 -6.73
C ILE A 417 6.68 6.62 -5.91
N LEU A 418 5.52 6.87 -6.53
CA LEU A 418 4.36 7.39 -5.81
C LEU A 418 3.88 6.42 -4.73
N ARG A 419 3.87 5.12 -5.05
CA ARG A 419 3.42 4.07 -4.13
C ARG A 419 4.26 3.98 -2.86
N PHE A 420 5.55 4.33 -2.91
CA PHE A 420 6.34 4.48 -1.69
C PHE A 420 5.69 5.50 -0.74
N PHE A 421 5.30 6.67 -1.25
CA PHE A 421 4.68 7.71 -0.42
C PHE A 421 3.27 7.32 0.03
N GLN A 422 2.49 6.65 -0.82
CA GLN A 422 1.20 6.08 -0.45
C GLN A 422 1.31 5.12 0.75
N ASP A 423 2.32 4.25 0.73
CA ASP A 423 2.58 3.29 1.80
C ASP A 423 3.23 3.91 3.04
N TYR A 424 4.19 4.80 2.83
CA TYR A 424 4.96 5.43 3.91
C TYR A 424 4.05 6.30 4.78
N PHE A 425 3.27 7.18 4.15
CA PHE A 425 2.29 8.00 4.85
C PHE A 425 1.00 7.24 5.16
N GLY A 426 0.65 6.21 4.37
CA GLY A 426 -0.52 5.38 4.62
C GLY A 426 -1.86 6.08 4.30
N TYR A 427 -1.86 7.17 3.52
CA TYR A 427 -3.06 7.95 3.24
C TYR A 427 -4.08 7.22 2.35
N GLN A 428 -3.71 6.10 1.71
CA GLN A 428 -4.65 5.21 1.03
C GLN A 428 -5.54 4.43 2.01
N GLY A 429 -5.17 4.37 3.30
CA GLY A 429 -6.00 3.80 4.36
C GLY A 429 -7.32 4.54 4.59
N ILE A 430 -7.53 5.71 3.98
CA ILE A 430 -8.83 6.41 3.99
C ILE A 430 -9.97 5.53 3.43
N HIS A 431 -9.64 4.56 2.57
CA HIS A 431 -10.61 3.62 2.02
C HIS A 431 -11.13 2.60 3.04
N ASP A 432 -10.40 2.41 4.15
CA ASP A 432 -10.75 1.44 5.19
C ASP A 432 -11.57 2.07 6.33
N VAL A 433 -11.70 3.41 6.34
CA VAL A 433 -12.42 4.16 7.36
C VAL A 433 -13.77 4.61 6.83
N PHE A 434 -14.84 4.15 7.50
CA PHE A 434 -16.21 4.51 7.16
C PHE A 434 -16.67 5.66 8.04
N LYS A 435 -17.40 6.62 7.45
CA LYS A 435 -17.99 7.73 8.20
C LYS A 435 -19.48 7.80 7.98
N ASP A 436 -20.16 8.26 9.02
CA ASP A 436 -21.59 8.47 9.00
C ASP A 436 -22.01 9.60 8.04
N GLU A 437 -23.05 9.34 7.24
CA GLU A 437 -23.52 10.30 6.23
C GLU A 437 -24.26 11.48 6.84
N GLU A 438 -24.89 11.32 8.01
CA GLU A 438 -25.61 12.39 8.69
C GLU A 438 -24.62 13.38 9.31
N ARG A 439 -23.55 12.90 9.96
CA ARG A 439 -22.43 13.73 10.46
C ARG A 439 -21.71 14.48 9.34
N PHE A 440 -21.51 13.83 8.18
CA PHE A 440 -20.86 14.46 7.03
C PHE A 440 -21.79 15.36 6.22
N ALA A 441 -23.10 15.09 6.25
CA ALA A 441 -24.10 15.61 5.32
C ALA A 441 -23.62 15.48 3.86
N GLY A 442 -23.45 14.24 3.38
CA GLY A 442 -23.00 13.99 2.02
C GLY A 442 -22.56 12.55 1.74
N ALA A 443 -22.04 12.36 0.53
CA ALA A 443 -21.66 11.10 -0.06
C ALA A 443 -20.25 10.63 0.38
N TYR A 444 -20.02 10.42 1.68
CA TYR A 444 -18.68 10.08 2.17
C TYR A 444 -18.18 8.72 1.64
N ASN A 445 -18.89 7.62 1.91
CA ASN A 445 -18.38 6.24 1.81
C ASN A 445 -17.60 5.85 0.53
N PRO A 446 -16.49 5.07 0.61
CA PRO A 446 -15.48 4.96 -0.44
C PRO A 446 -15.97 4.40 -1.79
N HIS A 447 -17.01 3.58 -1.82
CA HIS A 447 -17.45 2.87 -3.02
C HIS A 447 -18.96 2.92 -3.25
N ARG A 448 -19.33 3.08 -4.52
CA ARG A 448 -20.63 2.64 -5.04
C ARG A 448 -20.39 1.80 -6.28
N VAL A 449 -20.96 0.60 -6.32
CA VAL A 449 -20.99 -0.22 -7.54
C VAL A 449 -22.14 0.28 -8.41
N VAL A 450 -21.83 0.86 -9.56
CA VAL A 450 -22.82 1.21 -10.59
C VAL A 450 -22.37 0.58 -11.89
N SER A 451 -23.01 -0.54 -12.27
CA SER A 451 -22.73 -1.28 -13.52
C SER A 451 -21.24 -1.54 -13.77
N THR A 452 -20.69 -2.62 -13.21
CA THR A 452 -19.30 -3.12 -13.42
C THR A 452 -18.15 -2.12 -13.20
N ARG A 453 -18.42 -0.88 -12.79
CA ARG A 453 -17.41 0.13 -12.43
C ARG A 453 -17.64 0.62 -11.00
N TYR A 454 -16.54 0.78 -10.28
CA TYR A 454 -16.49 1.47 -9.01
C TYR A 454 -16.47 2.97 -9.29
N ILE A 455 -17.40 3.71 -8.68
CA ILE A 455 -17.33 5.17 -8.60
C ILE A 455 -16.60 5.50 -7.31
N TYR A 456 -15.53 6.28 -7.42
CA TYR A 456 -14.77 6.77 -6.26
C TYR A 456 -15.55 7.93 -5.63
N ARG A 457 -15.81 7.86 -4.32
CA ARG A 457 -16.44 8.97 -3.57
C ARG A 457 -15.39 9.85 -2.88
N VAL A 458 -15.77 10.52 -1.81
CA VAL A 458 -14.93 11.48 -1.08
C VAL A 458 -13.55 10.91 -0.73
N PRO A 459 -13.42 9.70 -0.13
CA PRO A 459 -12.12 9.04 0.08
C PRO A 459 -11.25 8.95 -1.17
N GLY A 460 -11.83 8.51 -2.30
CA GLY A 460 -11.07 8.35 -3.54
C GLY A 460 -10.73 9.66 -4.23
N LYS A 461 -11.52 10.72 -4.02
CA LYS A 461 -11.19 12.07 -4.50
C LYS A 461 -10.04 12.66 -3.70
N VAL A 462 -10.11 12.56 -2.38
CA VAL A 462 -9.12 13.14 -1.46
C VAL A 462 -7.82 12.33 -1.46
N SER A 463 -7.85 11.01 -1.67
CA SER A 463 -6.63 10.23 -1.88
C SER A 463 -5.92 10.60 -3.18
N LYS A 464 -6.66 10.87 -4.28
CA LYS A 464 -6.09 11.40 -5.52
C LYS A 464 -5.53 12.81 -5.36
N GLU A 465 -6.15 13.68 -4.56
CA GLU A 465 -5.60 15.01 -4.23
C GLU A 465 -4.27 14.90 -3.46
N ALA A 466 -4.15 13.93 -2.55
CA ALA A 466 -2.89 13.61 -1.89
C ALA A 466 -1.83 13.10 -2.89
N ASP A 467 -2.21 12.21 -3.82
CA ASP A 467 -1.32 11.75 -4.89
C ASP A 467 -0.83 12.92 -5.76
N THR A 468 -1.72 13.84 -6.14
CA THR A 468 -1.38 15.04 -6.91
C THR A 468 -0.42 15.95 -6.15
N LEU A 469 -0.62 16.15 -4.84
CA LEU A 469 0.30 16.91 -4.00
C LEU A 469 1.69 16.28 -3.97
N VAL A 470 1.77 14.97 -3.77
CA VAL A 470 3.05 14.24 -3.77
C VAL A 470 3.74 14.35 -5.13
N ARG A 471 3.02 14.16 -6.24
CA ARG A 471 3.57 14.30 -7.59
C ARG A 471 4.12 15.71 -7.83
N TRP A 472 3.38 16.75 -7.46
CA TRP A 472 3.83 18.13 -7.58
C TRP A 472 5.12 18.43 -6.81
N ILE A 473 5.30 17.84 -5.62
CA ILE A 473 6.56 17.96 -4.87
C ILE A 473 7.69 17.19 -5.57
N LEU A 474 7.41 15.98 -6.08
CA LEU A 474 8.38 15.14 -6.78
C LEU A 474 8.78 15.68 -8.16
N GLU A 475 7.92 16.46 -8.81
CA GLU A 475 8.24 17.15 -10.06
C GLU A 475 9.31 18.24 -9.85
N LYS A 476 9.25 18.94 -8.72
CA LYS A 476 10.29 19.90 -8.30
C LYS A 476 11.56 19.21 -7.81
N ASP A 477 11.38 18.08 -7.12
CA ASP A 477 12.46 17.20 -6.62
C ASP A 477 13.53 17.91 -5.78
N GLN A 478 13.09 18.85 -4.93
CA GLN A 478 13.96 19.64 -4.05
C GLN A 478 13.38 19.63 -2.64
N ASP A 479 14.23 19.43 -1.62
CA ASP A 479 13.83 19.39 -0.21
C ASP A 479 12.61 18.47 0.03
N VAL A 480 12.51 17.34 -0.69
CA VAL A 480 11.26 16.57 -0.86
C VAL A 480 10.60 16.21 0.48
N LEU A 481 11.36 15.66 1.42
CA LEU A 481 10.82 15.32 2.75
C LEU A 481 10.33 16.55 3.52
N LYS A 482 11.08 17.65 3.46
CA LYS A 482 10.73 18.89 4.16
C LYS A 482 9.45 19.48 3.57
N GLU A 483 9.34 19.59 2.25
CA GLU A 483 8.11 20.05 1.60
C GLU A 483 6.90 19.16 1.93
N LEU A 484 7.08 17.83 1.95
CA LEU A 484 6.03 16.89 2.36
C LEU A 484 5.59 17.08 3.82
N LEU A 485 6.47 17.58 4.69
CA LEU A 485 6.16 17.83 6.10
C LEU A 485 5.63 19.24 6.36
N THR A 486 5.99 20.24 5.55
CA THR A 486 5.76 21.65 5.90
C THR A 486 4.95 22.47 4.90
N THR A 487 4.68 21.97 3.69
CA THR A 487 3.97 22.76 2.66
C THR A 487 2.61 23.26 3.14
N ASP A 488 2.28 24.52 2.88
CA ASP A 488 0.96 25.12 3.17
C ASP A 488 0.05 25.13 1.93
N ARG A 489 0.49 24.49 0.83
CA ARG A 489 -0.19 24.47 -0.45
C ARG A 489 -0.82 23.12 -0.75
N PHE A 490 -2.10 23.14 -1.15
CA PHE A 490 -2.90 21.94 -1.37
C PHE A 490 -3.69 22.00 -2.67
N PHE A 491 -3.99 20.82 -3.21
CA PHE A 491 -4.95 20.65 -4.29
C PHE A 491 -6.33 20.37 -3.69
N VAL A 492 -7.33 21.15 -4.10
CA VAL A 492 -8.71 21.02 -3.63
C VAL A 492 -9.62 20.97 -4.84
N HIS A 493 -10.28 19.84 -5.04
CA HIS A 493 -11.07 19.52 -6.23
C HIS A 493 -10.30 19.79 -7.53
N HIS A 494 -9.06 19.32 -7.59
CA HIS A 494 -8.13 19.60 -8.69
C HIS A 494 -7.37 18.34 -9.10
N ASN A 495 -6.95 18.23 -10.36
CA ASN A 495 -6.24 17.05 -10.88
C ASN A 495 -4.72 17.26 -11.05
N GLY A 496 -4.24 18.50 -10.94
CA GLY A 496 -2.83 18.89 -11.07
C GLY A 496 -2.56 19.72 -12.33
N ASP A 497 -3.45 19.66 -13.32
CA ASP A 497 -3.32 20.42 -14.57
C ASP A 497 -4.09 21.74 -14.48
N ASN A 498 -3.39 22.83 -14.17
CA ASN A 498 -4.00 24.16 -14.05
C ASN A 498 -4.62 24.64 -15.36
N GLY A 499 -4.08 24.24 -16.52
CA GLY A 499 -4.61 24.64 -17.82
C GLY A 499 -5.96 23.97 -18.10
N GLU A 500 -6.02 22.66 -17.94
CA GLU A 500 -7.24 21.87 -18.07
C GLU A 500 -8.32 22.35 -17.07
N MET A 501 -7.94 22.55 -15.81
CA MET A 501 -8.88 22.93 -14.76
C MET A 501 -9.37 24.38 -14.91
N ALA A 502 -8.55 25.30 -15.41
CA ALA A 502 -8.99 26.65 -15.78
C ALA A 502 -10.02 26.64 -16.91
N MET A 503 -9.82 25.81 -17.95
CA MET A 503 -10.82 25.66 -19.01
C MET A 503 -12.14 25.11 -18.45
N LYS A 504 -12.09 24.01 -17.70
CA LYS A 504 -13.29 23.41 -17.10
C LYS A 504 -14.01 24.34 -16.12
N ALA A 505 -13.28 25.17 -15.38
CA ALA A 505 -13.86 26.12 -14.44
C ALA A 505 -14.61 27.24 -15.17
N ARG A 506 -14.06 27.72 -16.30
CA ARG A 506 -14.75 28.69 -17.17
C ARG A 506 -16.03 28.10 -17.77
N GLU A 507 -15.97 26.86 -18.25
CA GLU A 507 -17.14 26.14 -18.76
C GLU A 507 -18.21 25.98 -17.67
N SER A 508 -17.82 25.51 -16.48
CA SER A 508 -18.73 25.39 -15.33
C SER A 508 -19.35 26.74 -14.96
N THR A 509 -18.57 27.81 -14.93
CA THR A 509 -19.07 29.15 -14.61
C THR A 509 -20.10 29.65 -15.63
N LYS A 510 -19.89 29.38 -16.93
CA LYS A 510 -20.88 29.66 -17.99
C LYS A 510 -22.16 28.84 -17.81
N ASP A 511 -22.03 27.56 -17.49
CA ASP A 511 -23.17 26.67 -17.23
C ASP A 511 -23.98 27.14 -16.01
N PHE A 512 -23.31 27.53 -14.92
CA PHE A 512 -23.94 28.12 -13.73
C PHE A 512 -24.64 29.45 -14.04
N GLY A 513 -24.08 30.29 -14.90
CA GLY A 513 -24.74 31.51 -15.38
C GLY A 513 -26.06 31.22 -16.12
N THR A 514 -26.06 30.22 -17.01
CA THR A 514 -27.29 29.78 -17.70
C THR A 514 -28.29 29.17 -16.71
N PHE A 515 -27.78 28.38 -15.76
CA PHE A 515 -28.58 27.77 -14.73
C PHE A 515 -29.26 28.82 -13.82
N ARG A 516 -28.56 29.91 -13.47
CA ARG A 516 -29.11 31.06 -12.76
C ARG A 516 -30.23 31.72 -13.56
N GLU A 517 -29.99 32.03 -14.83
CA GLU A 517 -31.01 32.63 -15.71
C GLU A 517 -32.27 31.76 -15.79
N MET A 518 -32.09 30.44 -15.97
CA MET A 518 -33.20 29.49 -16.01
C MET A 518 -33.98 29.51 -14.69
N PHE A 519 -33.30 29.53 -13.55
CA PHE A 519 -33.95 29.62 -12.24
C PHE A 519 -34.72 30.93 -12.07
N GLN A 520 -34.13 32.08 -12.40
CA GLN A 520 -34.78 33.38 -12.33
C GLN A 520 -36.05 33.44 -13.20
N ARG A 521 -36.03 32.84 -14.39
CA ARG A 521 -37.16 32.81 -15.34
C ARG A 521 -38.24 31.78 -15.01
N THR A 522 -37.95 30.77 -14.20
CA THR A 522 -38.89 29.66 -13.91
C THR A 522 -39.35 29.58 -12.46
N ARG A 523 -38.70 30.29 -11.53
CA ARG A 523 -39.06 30.26 -10.11
C ARG A 523 -40.52 30.66 -9.90
N GLY A 524 -41.22 29.92 -9.02
CA GLY A 524 -42.63 30.15 -8.69
C GLY A 524 -43.63 29.75 -9.78
N MET A 525 -43.18 29.29 -10.96
CA MET A 525 -44.07 28.85 -12.04
C MET A 525 -44.60 27.44 -11.84
N LYS A 526 -45.76 27.14 -12.43
CA LYS A 526 -46.26 25.76 -12.51
C LYS A 526 -45.43 24.94 -13.50
N PRO A 527 -45.35 23.60 -13.37
CA PRO A 527 -44.50 22.78 -14.24
C PRO A 527 -44.74 22.97 -15.75
N LYS A 528 -45.98 23.20 -16.17
CA LYS A 528 -46.29 23.42 -17.60
C LYS A 528 -45.73 24.74 -18.13
N GLU A 529 -45.73 25.79 -17.31
CA GLU A 529 -45.21 27.12 -17.65
C GLU A 529 -43.68 27.09 -17.69
N ALA A 530 -43.05 26.47 -16.69
CA ALA A 530 -41.60 26.26 -16.68
C ALA A 530 -41.12 25.40 -17.87
N ALA A 531 -41.89 24.40 -18.31
CA ALA A 531 -41.58 23.63 -19.52
C ALA A 531 -41.50 24.52 -20.78
N ALA A 532 -42.45 25.45 -20.91
CA ALA A 532 -42.49 26.38 -22.04
C ALA A 532 -41.31 27.35 -22.02
N VAL A 533 -40.92 27.85 -20.84
CA VAL A 533 -39.73 28.69 -20.67
C VAL A 533 -38.46 27.92 -21.02
N VAL A 534 -38.30 26.68 -20.56
CA VAL A 534 -37.13 25.84 -20.89
C VAL A 534 -37.06 25.56 -22.40
N ALA A 535 -38.19 25.28 -23.05
CA ALA A 535 -38.24 25.11 -24.50
C ALA A 535 -37.92 26.39 -25.27
N LEU A 536 -38.30 27.56 -24.74
CA LEU A 536 -37.94 28.85 -25.31
C LEU A 536 -36.43 29.11 -25.17
N MET A 537 -35.87 28.89 -23.98
CA MET A 537 -34.43 29.01 -23.72
C MET A 537 -33.61 28.06 -24.59
N ASP A 538 -34.09 26.85 -24.86
CA ASP A 538 -33.44 25.90 -25.76
C ASP A 538 -33.39 26.42 -27.20
N ARG A 539 -34.38 27.20 -27.65
CA ARG A 539 -34.37 27.85 -28.97
C ARG A 539 -33.45 29.07 -29.00
N GLU A 540 -33.38 29.82 -27.91
CA GLU A 540 -32.46 30.95 -27.75
C GLU A 540 -31.00 30.48 -27.67
N LYS A 541 -30.75 29.29 -27.09
CA LYS A 541 -29.43 28.71 -26.82
C LYS A 541 -29.38 27.22 -27.23
N PRO A 542 -29.49 26.90 -28.53
CA PRO A 542 -29.59 25.52 -29.02
C PRO A 542 -28.37 24.65 -28.68
N GLU A 543 -27.20 25.25 -28.47
CA GLU A 543 -25.98 24.56 -28.08
C GLU A 543 -26.08 23.88 -26.70
N LEU A 544 -26.95 24.37 -25.81
CA LEU A 544 -27.06 23.86 -24.44
C LEU A 544 -27.94 22.61 -24.32
N ASN A 545 -28.74 22.32 -25.35
CA ASN A 545 -29.64 21.16 -25.41
C ASN A 545 -30.53 21.01 -24.15
N LEU A 546 -31.03 22.13 -23.63
CA LEU A 546 -31.84 22.21 -22.42
C LEU A 546 -33.11 21.36 -22.53
N ALA A 547 -33.78 21.36 -23.69
CA ALA A 547 -34.98 20.55 -23.91
C ALA A 547 -34.68 19.05 -23.78
N LYS A 548 -33.57 18.59 -24.37
CA LYS A 548 -33.14 17.19 -24.26
C LYS A 548 -32.76 16.78 -22.83
N LYS A 549 -32.21 17.71 -22.05
CA LYS A 549 -31.82 17.51 -20.66
C LYS A 549 -33.03 17.45 -19.73
N PHE A 550 -33.95 18.41 -19.86
CA PHE A 550 -34.97 18.70 -18.86
C PHE A 550 -36.39 18.34 -19.26
N LEU A 551 -36.67 18.05 -20.53
CA LEU A 551 -38.01 17.71 -21.02
C LEU A 551 -38.11 16.23 -21.46
N GLY A 552 -39.26 15.61 -21.19
CA GLY A 552 -39.63 14.30 -21.70
C GLY A 552 -39.99 14.35 -23.18
N PRO A 553 -40.08 13.20 -23.87
CA PRO A 553 -40.59 13.14 -25.24
C PRO A 553 -42.00 13.72 -25.39
N ASP A 554 -42.79 13.73 -24.31
CA ASP A 554 -44.13 14.32 -24.22
C ASP A 554 -44.12 15.83 -23.91
N GLY A 555 -42.94 16.47 -23.90
CA GLY A 555 -42.75 17.89 -23.61
C GLY A 555 -42.92 18.28 -22.14
N LYS A 556 -43.17 17.31 -21.24
CA LYS A 556 -43.29 17.58 -19.80
C LYS A 556 -41.93 17.69 -19.15
N ILE A 557 -41.87 18.41 -18.04
CA ILE A 557 -40.67 18.48 -17.21
C ILE A 557 -40.29 17.08 -16.69
N ARG A 558 -39.01 16.73 -16.84
CA ARG A 558 -38.39 15.61 -16.14
C ARG A 558 -38.11 16.00 -14.69
N GLY A 559 -38.22 15.05 -13.77
CA GLY A 559 -37.94 15.28 -12.34
C GLY A 559 -36.55 15.86 -12.05
N ILE A 560 -35.59 15.66 -12.97
CA ILE A 560 -34.26 16.28 -12.89
C ILE A 560 -34.32 17.81 -12.86
N LEU A 561 -35.26 18.46 -13.57
CA LEU A 561 -35.38 19.92 -13.53
C LEU A 561 -35.82 20.41 -12.15
N THR A 562 -36.71 19.69 -11.46
CA THR A 562 -37.14 20.06 -10.10
C THR A 562 -35.98 20.00 -9.11
N SER A 563 -35.13 18.97 -9.21
CA SER A 563 -33.89 18.88 -8.43
C SER A 563 -32.90 19.98 -8.79
N THR A 564 -32.79 20.30 -10.08
CA THR A 564 -31.97 21.40 -10.59
C THR A 564 -32.46 22.75 -10.03
N LEU A 565 -33.75 23.09 -10.09
CA LEU A 565 -34.25 24.36 -9.54
C LEU A 565 -34.07 24.47 -8.02
N THR A 566 -34.22 23.37 -7.28
CA THR A 566 -33.90 23.32 -5.84
C THR A 566 -32.44 23.69 -5.59
N LEU A 567 -31.52 23.12 -6.38
CA LEU A 567 -30.09 23.39 -6.28
C LEU A 567 -29.77 24.86 -6.64
N ALA A 568 -30.46 25.44 -7.61
CA ALA A 568 -30.27 26.85 -7.98
C ALA A 568 -30.65 27.77 -6.82
N GLY A 569 -31.75 27.50 -6.12
CA GLY A 569 -32.11 28.29 -4.94
C GLY A 569 -31.05 28.25 -3.84
N MET A 570 -30.30 27.15 -3.72
CA MET A 570 -29.19 27.06 -2.76
C MET A 570 -27.98 27.89 -3.19
N TYR A 571 -27.60 27.83 -4.47
CA TYR A 571 -26.45 28.57 -5.01
C TYR A 571 -26.72 30.06 -5.17
N PHE A 572 -27.93 30.44 -5.60
CA PHE A 572 -28.27 31.79 -6.04
C PHE A 572 -29.26 32.50 -5.10
N GLY A 573 -29.62 31.88 -3.97
CA GLY A 573 -30.63 32.41 -3.06
C GLY A 573 -32.06 32.27 -3.60
N GLU A 574 -33.05 32.59 -2.76
CA GLU A 574 -34.47 32.45 -3.12
C GLU A 574 -34.87 33.36 -4.30
N ASP A 575 -34.17 34.48 -4.47
CA ASP A 575 -34.43 35.43 -5.55
C ASP A 575 -33.59 35.20 -6.82
N GLY A 576 -32.60 34.32 -6.75
CA GLY A 576 -31.68 34.02 -7.84
C GLY A 576 -30.61 35.07 -8.08
N ARG A 577 -30.43 36.05 -7.18
CA ARG A 577 -29.50 37.18 -7.34
C ARG A 577 -28.27 37.10 -6.44
N LYS A 578 -28.18 36.10 -5.56
CA LYS A 578 -26.97 35.88 -4.76
C LYS A 578 -25.77 35.67 -5.68
N ASP A 579 -24.70 36.40 -5.39
CA ASP A 579 -23.45 36.40 -6.15
C ASP A 579 -23.62 36.81 -7.63
N GLU A 580 -24.63 37.62 -7.98
CA GLU A 580 -24.87 38.08 -9.36
C GLU A 580 -23.81 39.07 -9.85
N GLU A 581 -23.34 39.94 -8.95
CA GLU A 581 -22.35 40.99 -9.25
C GLU A 581 -20.91 40.57 -8.89
N THR A 582 -20.68 39.30 -8.54
CA THR A 582 -19.35 38.82 -8.14
C THR A 582 -18.66 38.05 -9.27
N ASP A 583 -17.33 38.14 -9.34
CA ASP A 583 -16.50 37.33 -10.24
C ASP A 583 -16.30 35.89 -9.71
N LYS A 584 -17.37 35.30 -9.17
CA LYS A 584 -17.31 33.97 -8.57
C LYS A 584 -17.05 32.91 -9.64
N VAL A 585 -16.00 32.12 -9.42
CA VAL A 585 -15.66 31.00 -10.29
C VAL A 585 -16.27 29.72 -9.70
N TYR A 586 -17.07 29.02 -10.50
CA TYR A 586 -17.69 27.77 -10.06
C TYR A 586 -16.76 26.58 -10.27
N MET A 587 -16.78 25.66 -9.30
CA MET A 587 -16.03 24.41 -9.37
C MET A 587 -16.41 23.62 -10.63
N PRO A 588 -15.44 23.04 -11.34
CA PRO A 588 -15.71 22.10 -12.42
C PRO A 588 -16.61 20.95 -11.99
N HIS A 589 -17.55 20.57 -12.85
CA HIS A 589 -18.32 19.34 -12.65
C HIS A 589 -17.39 18.12 -12.67
N ASP A 590 -17.52 17.25 -11.66
CA ASP A 590 -16.94 15.92 -11.70
C ASP A 590 -18.02 14.90 -12.07
N ASN A 591 -17.66 13.94 -12.92
CA ASN A 591 -18.57 12.87 -13.35
C ASN A 591 -19.07 12.00 -12.18
N GLU A 592 -18.44 12.13 -11.01
CA GLU A 592 -18.66 11.33 -9.81
C GLU A 592 -19.46 12.09 -8.72
N ALA A 593 -19.77 13.38 -8.93
CA ALA A 593 -20.55 14.23 -8.02
C ALA A 593 -19.98 14.34 -6.59
N VAL A 594 -18.65 14.38 -6.45
CA VAL A 594 -17.89 14.38 -5.20
C VAL A 594 -17.58 15.80 -4.70
N ILE A 595 -18.38 16.79 -5.12
CA ILE A 595 -18.27 18.20 -4.72
C ILE A 595 -18.17 18.44 -3.20
N HIS A 596 -18.63 17.49 -2.38
CA HIS A 596 -18.56 17.55 -0.92
C HIS A 596 -17.15 17.30 -0.36
N SER A 597 -16.17 16.87 -1.16
CA SER A 597 -14.78 16.67 -0.70
C SER A 597 -14.17 17.95 -0.13
N VAL A 598 -14.54 19.12 -0.67
CA VAL A 598 -14.04 20.43 -0.23
C VAL A 598 -14.39 20.73 1.24
N LYS A 599 -15.46 20.12 1.77
CA LYS A 599 -15.84 20.24 3.19
C LYS A 599 -14.75 19.73 4.12
N MET A 600 -13.93 18.76 3.67
CA MET A 600 -12.82 18.23 4.46
C MET A 600 -11.70 19.27 4.65
N TYR A 601 -11.66 20.31 3.81
CA TYR A 601 -10.78 21.47 3.93
C TYR A 601 -11.46 22.68 4.61
N ASN A 602 -12.61 22.49 5.27
CA ASN A 602 -13.43 23.56 5.85
C ASN A 602 -13.97 24.57 4.83
N LEU A 603 -14.08 24.17 3.56
CA LEU A 603 -14.67 24.97 2.49
C LEU A 603 -16.11 24.53 2.22
N ASP A 604 -16.94 25.45 1.73
CA ASP A 604 -18.29 25.13 1.27
C ASP A 604 -18.37 25.26 -0.26
N HIS A 605 -18.70 24.17 -0.93
CA HIS A 605 -18.94 24.12 -2.39
C HIS A 605 -20.03 25.08 -2.89
N LEU A 606 -20.91 25.60 -2.01
CA LEU A 606 -21.90 26.62 -2.36
C LEU A 606 -21.31 28.02 -2.39
N GLU A 607 -20.37 28.32 -1.49
CA GLU A 607 -19.83 29.67 -1.27
C GLU A 607 -18.46 29.87 -1.90
N TRP A 608 -17.62 28.85 -1.88
CA TRP A 608 -16.23 28.91 -2.28
C TRP A 608 -16.09 29.27 -3.77
N SER A 609 -15.38 30.37 -4.04
CA SER A 609 -14.93 30.71 -5.39
C SER A 609 -13.73 29.85 -5.74
N TYR A 610 -13.90 28.97 -6.73
CA TYR A 610 -12.91 27.99 -7.12
C TYR A 610 -11.64 28.65 -7.65
N GLN A 611 -10.48 28.23 -7.12
CA GLN A 611 -9.19 28.68 -7.60
C GLN A 611 -8.65 27.68 -8.61
N ALA A 612 -8.62 28.06 -9.90
CA ALA A 612 -8.18 27.18 -10.97
C ALA A 612 -6.65 27.02 -11.06
N GLU A 613 -5.89 27.97 -10.50
CA GLU A 613 -4.44 27.85 -10.37
C GLU A 613 -4.11 27.26 -9.00
N GLN A 614 -3.66 26.00 -8.99
CA GLN A 614 -3.37 25.23 -7.79
C GLN A 614 -1.93 24.66 -7.87
N PRO A 615 -1.30 24.29 -6.72
CA PRO A 615 -1.86 24.21 -5.38
C PRO A 615 -2.01 25.58 -4.70
N VAL A 616 -3.08 25.70 -3.92
CA VAL A 616 -3.48 26.94 -3.24
C VAL A 616 -3.05 26.91 -1.79
N LYS A 617 -2.71 28.07 -1.23
CA LYS A 617 -2.43 28.18 0.19
C LYS A 617 -3.72 27.97 0.99
N LEU A 618 -3.69 27.05 1.96
CA LEU A 618 -4.80 26.84 2.88
C LEU A 618 -4.38 27.20 4.30
N GLU A 619 -5.21 27.98 4.99
CA GLU A 619 -5.02 28.27 6.40
C GLU A 619 -5.14 27.01 7.24
N ASN A 620 -4.40 26.96 8.35
CA ASN A 620 -4.42 25.84 9.30
C ASN A 620 -4.09 24.48 8.66
N ARG A 621 -3.28 24.46 7.60
CA ARG A 621 -2.75 23.25 6.97
C ARG A 621 -1.24 23.39 6.79
N THR A 622 -0.53 22.29 7.05
CA THR A 622 0.92 22.17 6.89
C THR A 622 1.31 20.71 6.67
N GLY A 623 1.96 20.44 5.55
CA GLY A 623 2.40 19.10 5.16
C GLY A 623 1.28 18.09 4.94
N LEU A 624 1.69 16.91 4.51
CA LEU A 624 0.82 15.79 4.19
C LEU A 624 0.12 15.20 5.42
N LEU A 625 0.68 15.39 6.62
CA LEU A 625 0.10 14.92 7.89
C LEU A 625 -1.11 15.75 8.34
N THR A 626 -1.35 16.91 7.71
CA THR A 626 -2.61 17.65 7.85
C THR A 626 -3.51 17.52 6.63
N HIS A 627 -3.13 16.70 5.64
CA HIS A 627 -3.99 16.39 4.51
C HIS A 627 -5.18 15.53 4.99
N PRO A 628 -6.42 15.78 4.55
CA PRO A 628 -7.57 15.02 5.04
C PRO A 628 -7.46 13.52 4.77
N ALA A 629 -6.85 13.11 3.65
CA ALA A 629 -6.53 11.69 3.37
C ALA A 629 -5.78 11.01 4.53
N TRP A 630 -4.73 11.64 5.06
CA TRP A 630 -3.93 11.09 6.15
C TRP A 630 -4.66 11.15 7.48
N LEU A 631 -5.31 12.29 7.77
CA LEU A 631 -6.03 12.50 9.03
C LEU A 631 -7.16 11.49 9.23
N VAL A 632 -7.88 11.15 8.15
CA VAL A 632 -8.93 10.15 8.21
C VAL A 632 -8.36 8.74 8.24
N ALA A 633 -7.33 8.43 7.44
CA ALA A 633 -6.66 7.12 7.49
C ALA A 633 -6.09 6.79 8.89
N ASN A 634 -5.80 7.82 9.70
CA ASN A 634 -5.37 7.71 11.09
C ASN A 634 -6.46 8.20 12.05
N SER A 635 -7.70 7.76 11.83
CA SER A 635 -8.86 8.00 12.70
C SER A 635 -9.72 6.73 12.83
N GLN A 636 -10.61 6.72 13.80
CA GLN A 636 -11.67 5.71 13.92
C GLN A 636 -12.90 6.14 13.11
N ASN A 637 -13.87 5.25 12.92
CA ASN A 637 -15.10 5.59 12.18
C ASN A 637 -15.90 6.76 12.80
N ALA A 638 -15.81 6.94 14.12
CA ALA A 638 -16.60 7.94 14.86
C ALA A 638 -15.79 8.93 15.70
N ALA A 639 -14.45 8.86 15.67
CA ALA A 639 -13.59 9.72 16.51
C ALA A 639 -12.18 9.86 15.91
N THR A 640 -11.44 10.88 16.34
CA THR A 640 -10.01 10.99 16.05
C THR A 640 -9.24 9.89 16.78
N ASP A 641 -7.98 9.69 16.41
CA ASP A 641 -7.11 8.72 17.05
C ASP A 641 -5.71 9.31 17.32
N PRO A 642 -5.56 10.14 18.38
CA PRO A 642 -4.28 10.77 18.68
C PRO A 642 -3.19 9.73 18.99
N ILE A 643 -3.55 8.56 19.51
CA ILE A 643 -2.60 7.50 19.88
C ILE A 643 -1.94 6.94 18.63
N HIS A 644 -2.72 6.55 17.61
CA HIS A 644 -2.19 6.03 16.36
C HIS A 644 -1.44 7.11 15.56
N ARG A 645 -1.91 8.36 15.56
CA ARG A 645 -1.20 9.49 14.93
C ARG A 645 0.18 9.72 15.57
N GLY A 646 0.24 9.69 16.90
CA GLY A 646 1.49 9.84 17.66
C GLY A 646 2.44 8.65 17.49
N LYS A 647 1.91 7.43 17.48
CA LYS A 647 2.67 6.21 17.17
C LYS A 647 3.27 6.29 15.77
N TRP A 648 2.50 6.74 14.78
CA TRP A 648 2.99 6.93 13.42
C TRP A 648 4.21 7.88 13.41
N ILE A 649 4.16 9.02 14.09
CA ILE A 649 5.31 9.95 14.16
C ILE A 649 6.51 9.29 14.84
N ARG A 650 6.29 8.60 15.97
CA ARG A 650 7.36 7.92 16.71
C ARG A 650 8.08 6.90 15.83
N GLU A 651 7.33 6.10 15.08
CA GLU A 651 7.87 4.98 14.30
C GLU A 651 8.38 5.40 12.92
N LYS A 652 7.69 6.31 12.24
CA LYS A 652 7.97 6.68 10.85
C LYS A 652 8.92 7.87 10.73
N LEU A 653 8.88 8.82 11.66
CA LEU A 653 9.76 10.01 11.61
C LEU A 653 10.90 9.91 12.63
N LEU A 654 10.64 9.51 13.87
CA LEU A 654 11.67 9.51 14.92
C LEU A 654 12.47 8.20 15.00
N GLY A 655 12.05 7.17 14.27
CA GLY A 655 12.76 5.88 14.21
C GLY A 655 12.75 5.11 15.53
N GLY A 656 11.80 5.41 16.43
CA GLY A 656 11.53 4.62 17.63
C GLY A 656 10.55 3.49 17.35
N PHE A 657 10.18 2.74 18.39
CA PHE A 657 9.16 1.69 18.30
C PHE A 657 8.22 1.76 19.50
N ILE A 658 6.98 1.34 19.31
CA ILE A 658 6.03 1.08 20.39
C ILE A 658 5.82 -0.43 20.48
N ARG A 659 5.96 -0.98 21.69
CA ARG A 659 5.79 -2.43 21.91
C ARG A 659 4.36 -2.86 21.64
N ASP A 660 4.22 -4.10 21.18
CA ASP A 660 2.91 -4.73 21.07
C ASP A 660 2.29 -4.83 22.48
N VAL A 661 1.01 -4.46 22.60
CA VAL A 661 0.28 -4.50 23.87
C VAL A 661 0.02 -5.97 24.23
N PRO A 662 0.33 -6.42 25.47
CA PRO A 662 -0.01 -7.77 25.90
C PRO A 662 -1.51 -8.04 25.78
N ILE A 663 -1.89 -9.26 25.43
CA ILE A 663 -3.31 -9.68 25.30
C ILE A 663 -4.14 -9.49 26.58
N THR A 664 -3.48 -9.29 27.72
CA THR A 664 -4.10 -9.12 29.03
C THR A 664 -4.50 -7.67 29.35
N VAL A 665 -4.12 -6.69 28.52
CA VAL A 665 -4.44 -5.28 28.75
C VAL A 665 -5.76 -4.91 28.07
N ASP A 666 -6.76 -4.51 28.86
CA ASP A 666 -8.02 -3.95 28.35
C ASP A 666 -7.84 -2.46 28.00
N ALA A 667 -7.48 -2.19 26.75
CA ALA A 667 -7.23 -0.85 26.25
C ALA A 667 -8.53 -0.16 25.81
N LYS A 668 -9.45 0.10 26.75
CA LYS A 668 -10.70 0.81 26.48
C LYS A 668 -10.66 2.25 27.00
N VAL A 669 -10.93 3.20 26.11
CA VAL A 669 -11.16 4.60 26.49
C VAL A 669 -12.57 4.71 27.09
N PRO A 670 -12.74 5.27 28.30
CA PRO A 670 -14.05 5.47 28.88
C PRO A 670 -14.94 6.30 27.96
N ASP A 671 -16.23 5.96 27.92
CA ASP A 671 -17.23 6.85 27.33
C ASP A 671 -17.66 7.84 28.41
N ASP A 672 -17.49 9.14 28.14
CA ASP A 672 -17.81 10.21 29.07
C ASP A 672 -18.46 11.35 28.27
N PRO A 673 -19.76 11.61 28.48
CA PRO A 673 -20.52 12.56 27.68
C PRO A 673 -20.14 14.02 27.95
N ASP A 674 -19.31 14.30 28.96
CA ASP A 674 -18.95 15.66 29.33
C ASP A 674 -17.48 15.98 29.04
N LYS A 675 -16.74 15.08 28.39
CA LYS A 675 -15.30 15.22 28.14
C LYS A 675 -14.93 15.18 26.66
N THR A 676 -13.92 15.95 26.28
CA THR A 676 -13.26 15.82 24.98
C THR A 676 -12.55 14.46 24.89
N LEU A 677 -12.25 14.02 23.67
CA LEU A 677 -11.48 12.79 23.46
C LEU A 677 -10.13 12.84 24.19
N ARG A 678 -9.42 13.97 24.11
CA ARG A 678 -8.17 14.18 24.85
C ARG A 678 -8.35 14.03 26.36
N GLU A 679 -9.39 14.64 26.94
CA GLU A 679 -9.71 14.51 28.38
C GLU A 679 -10.02 13.04 28.75
N ARG A 680 -10.68 12.29 27.86
CA ARG A 680 -10.97 10.86 28.07
C ARG A 680 -9.72 9.98 28.04
N PHE A 681 -8.69 10.37 27.28
CA PHE A 681 -7.41 9.66 27.22
C PHE A 681 -6.53 9.82 28.46
N ALA A 682 -6.90 10.68 29.43
CA ALA A 682 -6.16 10.84 30.69
C ALA A 682 -5.95 9.52 31.46
N VAL A 683 -6.82 8.52 31.26
CA VAL A 683 -6.65 7.18 31.84
C VAL A 683 -5.35 6.48 31.41
N SER A 684 -4.81 6.85 30.24
CA SER A 684 -3.56 6.30 29.71
C SER A 684 -2.30 6.88 30.38
N GLU A 685 -2.45 7.89 31.24
CA GLU A 685 -1.38 8.50 32.03
C GLU A 685 -1.10 7.73 33.34
N ALA A 686 -1.88 6.68 33.64
CA ALA A 686 -1.58 5.76 34.72
C ALA A 686 -0.19 5.11 34.52
N SER A 687 0.54 4.85 35.61
CA SER A 687 1.96 4.47 35.57
C SER A 687 2.29 3.23 34.74
N ASN A 688 1.36 2.27 34.63
CA ASN A 688 1.48 1.08 33.79
C ASN A 688 1.26 1.37 32.30
N CYS A 689 0.35 2.28 31.96
CA CYS A 689 0.05 2.67 30.57
C CYS A 689 1.09 3.68 30.04
N TRP A 690 1.56 4.57 30.90
CA TRP A 690 2.43 5.68 30.52
C TRP A 690 3.80 5.24 29.99
N GLN A 691 4.26 4.03 30.34
CA GLN A 691 5.50 3.44 29.80
C GLN A 691 5.54 3.42 28.26
N CYS A 692 4.38 3.27 27.62
CA CYS A 692 4.25 3.34 26.17
C CYS A 692 3.63 4.67 25.73
N HIS A 693 2.60 5.15 26.41
CA HIS A 693 1.85 6.34 26.03
C HIS A 693 2.68 7.64 26.09
N GLU A 694 3.70 7.73 26.95
CA GLU A 694 4.63 8.86 26.99
C GLU A 694 5.33 9.08 25.64
N LYS A 695 5.55 8.00 24.88
CA LYS A 695 6.28 8.02 23.61
C LYS A 695 5.40 8.45 22.43
N MET A 696 4.06 8.47 22.58
CA MET A 696 3.12 8.71 21.47
C MET A 696 2.06 9.77 21.75
N ASN A 697 1.45 9.82 22.94
CA ASN A 697 0.33 10.74 23.20
C ASN A 697 0.71 12.21 22.94
N PRO A 698 1.85 12.72 23.46
CA PRO A 698 2.20 14.12 23.24
C PRO A 698 2.46 14.47 21.78
N LEU A 699 2.89 13.50 20.95
CA LEU A 699 3.08 13.68 19.51
C LEU A 699 1.75 13.67 18.75
N GLY A 700 0.76 12.95 19.27
CA GLY A 700 -0.58 12.80 18.69
C GLY A 700 -1.56 13.91 19.04
N TYR A 701 -1.49 14.45 20.26
CA TYR A 701 -2.42 15.47 20.75
C TYR A 701 -2.41 16.76 19.93
N VAL A 702 -1.33 17.08 19.23
CA VAL A 702 -1.29 18.27 18.37
C VAL A 702 -2.30 18.22 17.22
N PHE A 703 -2.71 17.02 16.81
CA PHE A 703 -3.67 16.79 15.73
C PHE A 703 -5.13 16.88 16.19
N GLU A 704 -5.40 17.10 17.47
CA GLU A 704 -6.79 17.28 17.95
C GLU A 704 -7.39 18.61 17.45
N SER A 705 -6.58 19.48 16.87
CA SER A 705 -7.01 20.60 16.03
C SER A 705 -7.70 20.18 14.73
N TYR A 706 -7.77 18.88 14.42
CA TYR A 706 -8.57 18.33 13.33
C TYR A 706 -9.54 17.28 13.84
N ASP A 707 -10.75 17.26 13.31
CA ASP A 707 -11.73 16.22 13.60
C ASP A 707 -11.43 14.92 12.84
N ASP A 708 -12.32 13.95 12.99
CA ASP A 708 -12.19 12.62 12.40
C ASP A 708 -12.49 12.60 10.89
N PHE A 709 -13.04 13.68 10.33
CA PHE A 709 -13.13 13.93 8.88
C PHE A 709 -11.91 14.71 8.35
N GLY A 710 -10.96 15.05 9.22
CA GLY A 710 -9.80 15.85 8.89
C GLY A 710 -10.10 17.35 8.72
N ARG A 711 -11.25 17.84 9.17
CA ARG A 711 -11.59 19.27 9.18
C ARG A 711 -10.92 19.95 10.36
N PHE A 712 -10.36 21.13 10.14
CA PHE A 712 -9.80 21.95 11.21
C PHE A 712 -10.88 22.41 12.19
N ARG A 713 -10.55 22.45 13.48
CA ARG A 713 -11.42 22.86 14.57
C ARG A 713 -10.64 23.53 15.69
N THR A 714 -11.27 24.53 16.31
CA THR A 714 -10.82 25.14 17.57
C THR A 714 -11.75 24.79 18.74
N GLN A 715 -12.90 24.19 18.43
CA GLN A 715 -13.90 23.69 19.36
C GLN A 715 -14.24 22.24 19.00
N GLU A 716 -14.26 21.36 19.99
CA GLU A 716 -14.72 19.98 19.88
C GLU A 716 -16.21 19.89 20.11
N GLU A 717 -16.94 19.28 19.19
CA GLU A 717 -18.32 18.85 19.43
C GLU A 717 -18.32 17.62 20.34
N ILE A 718 -19.00 17.71 21.49
CA ILE A 718 -19.12 16.58 22.42
C ILE A 718 -20.31 15.72 22.00
N GLU A 719 -20.06 14.84 21.03
CA GLU A 719 -21.06 14.04 20.34
C GLU A 719 -21.74 13.02 21.27
N ASN A 720 -22.81 13.45 21.93
CA ASN A 720 -23.68 12.63 22.74
C ASN A 720 -25.13 13.14 22.62
N PRO A 721 -26.15 12.26 22.59
CA PRO A 721 -27.55 12.69 22.55
C PRO A 721 -27.94 13.71 23.62
N ALA A 722 -27.37 13.63 24.83
CA ALA A 722 -27.62 14.56 25.93
C ALA A 722 -27.04 15.98 25.69
N ASN A 723 -26.15 16.12 24.71
CA ASN A 723 -25.49 17.38 24.37
C ASN A 723 -26.04 18.02 23.11
N ILE A 724 -27.08 17.47 22.49
CA ILE A 724 -27.74 18.11 21.35
C ILE A 724 -28.43 19.39 21.84
N VAL A 725 -27.94 20.53 21.37
CA VAL A 725 -28.53 21.86 21.65
C VAL A 725 -29.46 22.33 20.53
N GLY A 726 -29.44 21.64 19.39
CA GLY A 726 -30.29 21.93 18.25
C GLY A 726 -30.00 21.03 17.06
N SER A 727 -30.59 21.34 15.91
CA SER A 727 -30.28 20.69 14.64
C SER A 727 -30.36 21.70 13.50
N ARG A 728 -29.59 21.46 12.44
CA ARG A 728 -29.67 22.21 11.19
C ARG A 728 -30.01 21.29 10.04
N GLN A 729 -30.78 21.81 9.10
CA GLN A 729 -31.06 21.11 7.85
C GLN A 729 -29.91 21.38 6.87
N ALA A 730 -29.34 20.32 6.30
CA ALA A 730 -28.30 20.41 5.29
C ALA A 730 -28.73 19.62 4.05
N MET A 731 -28.84 20.28 2.90
CA MET A 731 -29.15 19.61 1.65
C MET A 731 -27.85 19.13 0.98
N ALA A 732 -27.73 17.83 0.73
CA ALA A 732 -26.53 17.24 0.11
C ALA A 732 -26.87 15.97 -0.68
N LYS A 733 -25.91 15.47 -1.48
CA LYS A 733 -26.07 14.19 -2.18
C LYS A 733 -25.75 13.04 -1.23
N ASN A 734 -26.64 12.06 -1.14
CA ASN A 734 -26.42 10.82 -0.38
C ASN A 734 -25.54 9.80 -1.15
N MET A 735 -25.31 8.60 -0.57
CA MET A 735 -24.62 7.48 -1.25
C MET A 735 -25.17 7.08 -2.62
N HIS A 736 -26.39 7.47 -3.00
CA HIS A 736 -26.95 7.15 -4.31
C HIS A 736 -26.82 8.30 -5.32
N GLY A 737 -26.22 9.42 -4.90
CA GLY A 737 -26.11 10.64 -5.71
C GLY A 737 -27.39 11.47 -5.75
N ILE A 738 -28.35 11.18 -4.86
CA ILE A 738 -29.66 11.83 -4.78
C ILE A 738 -29.58 12.96 -3.75
N TRP A 739 -30.06 14.14 -4.14
CA TRP A 739 -30.19 15.28 -3.23
C TRP A 739 -31.19 14.97 -2.11
N THR A 740 -30.72 15.04 -0.87
CA THR A 740 -31.44 14.67 0.35
C THR A 740 -31.24 15.74 1.41
N LYS A 741 -32.29 16.02 2.19
CA LYS A 741 -32.20 16.87 3.37
C LYS A 741 -31.73 16.03 4.56
N PHE A 742 -30.54 16.32 5.05
CA PHE A 742 -29.97 15.74 6.26
C PHE A 742 -30.34 16.60 7.46
N ASN A 743 -30.71 15.95 8.57
CA ASN A 743 -30.90 16.61 9.85
C ASN A 743 -29.61 16.48 10.67
N VAL A 744 -28.77 17.51 10.63
CA VAL A 744 -27.45 17.48 11.28
C VAL A 744 -27.59 17.99 12.72
N PRO A 745 -27.33 17.18 13.75
CA PRO A 745 -27.35 17.63 15.13
C PRO A 745 -26.27 18.69 15.39
N ILE A 746 -26.57 19.63 16.28
CA ILE A 746 -25.62 20.62 16.80
C ILE A 746 -25.38 20.26 18.26
N TYR A 747 -24.13 19.96 18.61
CA TYR A 747 -23.73 19.56 19.95
C TYR A 747 -23.19 20.72 20.77
N LYS A 748 -23.20 20.59 22.11
CA LYS A 748 -22.35 21.41 22.98
C LYS A 748 -20.89 21.23 22.57
N THR A 749 -20.11 22.29 22.73
CA THR A 749 -18.69 22.28 22.37
C THR A 749 -17.77 22.59 23.56
N LYS A 750 -16.52 22.15 23.45
CA LYS A 750 -15.42 22.55 24.34
C LYS A 750 -14.20 23.05 23.54
N PRO A 751 -13.36 23.93 24.10
CA PRO A 751 -12.11 24.33 23.44
C PRO A 751 -11.18 23.14 23.20
N VAL A 752 -10.52 23.13 22.05
CA VAL A 752 -9.46 22.17 21.72
C VAL A 752 -8.14 22.59 22.36
N ASP A 753 -7.46 21.65 23.01
CA ASP A 753 -6.04 21.79 23.37
C ASP A 753 -5.19 21.06 22.34
N SER A 754 -4.42 21.82 21.55
CA SER A 754 -3.50 21.32 20.52
C SER A 754 -2.05 21.23 20.98
N ARG A 755 -1.75 21.47 22.27
CA ARG A 755 -0.38 21.42 22.76
C ARG A 755 0.11 19.99 22.89
N GLY A 756 1.40 19.78 22.63
CA GLY A 756 2.06 18.50 22.72
C GLY A 756 3.53 18.64 23.09
N LYS A 757 4.29 17.55 22.97
CA LYS A 757 5.72 17.54 23.29
C LYS A 757 6.48 16.70 22.27
N LEU A 758 7.59 17.25 21.78
CA LEU A 758 8.52 16.59 20.88
C LEU A 758 9.74 16.11 21.66
N GLU A 759 10.06 14.82 21.57
CA GLU A 759 11.29 14.26 22.13
C GLU A 759 11.87 13.17 21.22
N GLY A 760 13.19 13.14 21.12
CA GLY A 760 13.91 12.08 20.43
C GLY A 760 14.30 12.44 19.00
N THR A 761 14.39 13.73 18.66
CA THR A 761 14.88 14.21 17.35
C THR A 761 16.37 13.99 17.13
N GLY A 762 17.12 13.54 18.15
CA GLY A 762 18.59 13.51 18.12
C GLY A 762 19.24 14.88 18.38
N ASP A 763 18.46 15.96 18.38
CA ASP A 763 18.91 17.32 18.63
C ASP A 763 18.06 17.95 19.75
N LYS A 764 18.68 18.19 20.91
CA LYS A 764 17.99 18.76 22.07
C LYS A 764 17.44 20.17 21.84
N SER A 765 17.92 20.90 20.83
CA SER A 765 17.40 22.22 20.48
C SER A 765 16.06 22.17 19.74
N LEU A 766 15.71 21.03 19.14
CA LEU A 766 14.42 20.81 18.47
C LEU A 766 13.37 20.20 19.41
N ASP A 767 13.80 19.45 20.42
CA ASP A 767 12.94 18.84 21.42
C ASP A 767 12.27 19.89 22.35
N GLY A 768 11.16 19.53 23.00
CA GLY A 768 10.44 20.36 23.96
C GLY A 768 8.94 20.47 23.70
N GLU A 769 8.28 21.36 24.43
CA GLU A 769 6.86 21.66 24.23
C GLU A 769 6.60 22.25 22.84
N VAL A 770 5.49 21.86 22.22
CA VAL A 770 5.02 22.35 20.93
C VAL A 770 3.56 22.82 21.05
N LYS A 771 3.24 23.95 20.43
CA LYS A 771 1.92 24.60 20.54
C LYS A 771 0.85 23.95 19.67
N ASP A 772 1.25 23.46 18.50
CA ASP A 772 0.37 22.95 17.45
C ASP A 772 1.13 22.04 16.47
N VAL A 773 0.40 21.50 15.50
CA VAL A 773 0.95 20.62 14.45
C VAL A 773 1.97 21.35 13.58
N ALA A 774 1.81 22.65 13.31
CA ALA A 774 2.69 23.40 12.42
C ALA A 774 4.07 23.59 13.02
N GLU A 775 4.13 23.90 14.32
CA GLU A 775 5.37 23.93 15.06
C GLU A 775 6.02 22.54 15.12
N LEU A 776 5.25 21.49 15.44
CA LEU A 776 5.78 20.12 15.46
C LEU A 776 6.41 19.73 14.12
N MET A 777 5.70 19.94 13.01
CA MET A 777 6.19 19.61 11.66
C MET A 777 7.41 20.43 11.27
N THR A 778 7.41 21.73 11.57
CA THR A 778 8.55 22.62 11.29
C THR A 778 9.81 22.17 12.02
N ARG A 779 9.69 21.72 13.27
CA ARG A 779 10.83 21.21 14.04
C ARG A 779 11.28 19.84 13.55
N LEU A 780 10.36 18.93 13.28
CA LEU A 780 10.68 17.60 12.71
C LEU A 780 11.39 17.71 11.36
N ALA A 781 10.96 18.62 10.48
CA ALA A 781 11.56 18.82 9.17
C ALA A 781 13.01 19.35 9.21
N LYS A 782 13.47 19.85 10.36
CA LYS A 782 14.87 20.30 10.58
C LYS A 782 15.77 19.22 11.16
N SER A 783 15.22 18.09 11.60
CA SER A 783 15.97 17.03 12.27
C SER A 783 16.69 16.13 11.27
N ASP A 784 18.01 15.99 11.44
CA ASP A 784 18.82 15.01 10.69
C ASP A 784 18.31 13.59 10.90
N ARG A 785 17.94 13.25 12.14
CA ARG A 785 17.35 11.95 12.48
C ARG A 785 16.10 11.68 11.67
N VAL A 786 15.20 12.65 11.54
CA VAL A 786 13.95 12.49 10.77
C VAL A 786 14.25 12.21 9.30
N ARG A 787 15.21 12.92 8.71
CA ARG A 787 15.68 12.65 7.34
C ARG A 787 16.30 11.26 7.20
N GLN A 788 17.17 10.87 8.12
CA GLN A 788 17.84 9.57 8.10
C GLN A 788 16.86 8.40 8.31
N VAL A 789 15.85 8.56 9.15
CA VAL A 789 14.76 7.58 9.32
C VAL A 789 13.90 7.49 8.07
N PHE A 790 13.60 8.61 7.40
CA PHE A 790 12.96 8.58 6.09
C PHE A 790 13.78 7.76 5.09
N ILE A 791 15.10 7.97 5.02
CA ILE A 791 16.01 7.21 4.16
C ILE A 791 16.01 5.71 4.49
N ARG A 792 16.00 5.34 5.78
CA ARG A 792 15.82 3.92 6.20
C ARG A 792 14.54 3.34 5.63
N ASN A 793 13.44 4.09 5.65
CA ASN A 793 12.16 3.61 5.08
C ASN A 793 12.20 3.48 3.55
N VAL A 794 12.88 4.39 2.86
CA VAL A 794 13.13 4.30 1.41
C VAL A 794 13.97 3.06 1.09
N PHE A 795 15.06 2.85 1.84
CA PHE A 795 15.89 1.64 1.75
C PHE A 795 15.03 0.39 1.89
N ARG A 796 14.23 0.28 2.97
CA ARG A 796 13.39 -0.89 3.23
C ARG A 796 12.44 -1.18 2.06
N TYR A 797 11.84 -0.14 1.50
CA TYR A 797 10.91 -0.27 0.39
C TYR A 797 11.57 -0.74 -0.92
N PHE A 798 12.72 -0.17 -1.30
CA PHE A 798 13.40 -0.55 -2.55
C PHE A 798 14.20 -1.84 -2.43
N MET A 799 14.82 -2.11 -1.29
CA MET A 799 15.52 -3.38 -1.03
C MET A 799 14.53 -4.51 -0.76
N GLY A 800 13.32 -4.19 -0.30
CA GLY A 800 12.30 -5.15 0.09
C GLY A 800 12.75 -6.06 1.24
N ARG A 801 13.45 -5.48 2.21
CA ARG A 801 13.89 -6.09 3.47
C ARG A 801 14.24 -5.01 4.48
N ASN A 802 14.34 -5.38 5.75
CA ASN A 802 14.91 -4.51 6.76
C ASN A 802 16.42 -4.34 6.56
N GLU A 803 16.93 -3.16 6.94
CA GLU A 803 18.36 -2.90 7.03
C GLU A 803 19.01 -3.70 8.17
N THR A 804 20.30 -3.96 8.01
CA THR A 804 21.20 -4.59 8.96
C THR A 804 22.35 -3.63 9.25
N LEU A 805 23.18 -3.91 10.26
CA LEU A 805 24.34 -3.05 10.54
C LEU A 805 25.30 -2.94 9.34
N ALA A 806 25.45 -4.01 8.54
CA ALA A 806 26.27 -3.99 7.33
C ALA A 806 25.78 -2.98 6.28
N ASP A 807 24.53 -2.52 6.36
CA ASP A 807 23.98 -1.52 5.44
C ASP A 807 24.33 -0.07 5.86
N SER A 808 25.02 0.12 6.99
CA SER A 808 25.42 1.44 7.50
C SER A 808 26.05 2.32 6.42
N ARG A 809 27.05 1.80 5.68
CA ARG A 809 27.69 2.55 4.61
C ARG A 809 26.73 2.96 3.50
N THR A 810 25.80 2.06 3.12
CA THR A 810 24.77 2.35 2.11
C THR A 810 23.86 3.50 2.56
N LEU A 811 23.43 3.48 3.82
CA LEU A 811 22.55 4.52 4.37
C LEU A 811 23.26 5.87 4.50
N ILE A 812 24.53 5.89 4.91
CA ILE A 812 25.35 7.10 4.99
C ILE A 812 25.58 7.70 3.60
N ASP A 813 25.89 6.88 2.60
CA ASP A 813 26.08 7.35 1.23
C ASP A 813 24.77 7.88 0.63
N ALA A 814 23.63 7.26 0.95
CA ALA A 814 22.30 7.73 0.58
C ALA A 814 21.94 9.08 1.24
N ASP A 815 22.25 9.27 2.53
CA ASP A 815 22.06 10.55 3.25
C ASP A 815 22.91 11.66 2.63
N LYS A 816 24.18 11.37 2.31
CA LYS A 816 25.06 12.32 1.60
C LYS A 816 24.56 12.66 0.21
N ALA A 817 24.09 11.68 -0.57
CA ALA A 817 23.53 11.92 -1.90
C ALA A 817 22.26 12.79 -1.83
N TYR A 818 21.37 12.53 -0.87
CA TYR A 818 20.18 13.35 -0.66
C TYR A 818 20.54 14.79 -0.26
N LEU A 819 21.49 15.00 0.65
CA LEU A 819 21.92 16.34 1.05
C LEU A 819 22.64 17.09 -0.08
N ALA A 820 23.57 16.45 -0.77
CA ALA A 820 24.37 17.08 -1.83
C ALA A 820 23.52 17.50 -3.05
N SER A 821 22.39 16.84 -3.27
CA SER A 821 21.44 17.15 -4.33
C SER A 821 20.36 18.17 -3.93
N GLY A 822 20.42 18.73 -2.72
CA GLY A 822 19.39 19.65 -2.23
C GLY A 822 18.07 18.95 -1.90
N GLY A 823 18.12 17.68 -1.48
CA GLY A 823 16.96 16.91 -1.04
C GLY A 823 16.19 16.20 -2.16
N SER A 824 16.87 15.81 -3.24
CA SER A 824 16.25 15.08 -4.36
C SER A 824 15.93 13.64 -3.99
N PHE A 825 14.69 13.23 -4.23
CA PHE A 825 14.26 11.84 -4.10
C PHE A 825 14.80 10.98 -5.24
N LYS A 826 15.00 11.55 -6.44
CA LYS A 826 15.63 10.84 -7.57
C LYS A 826 17.07 10.46 -7.25
N GLU A 827 17.89 11.39 -6.73
CA GLU A 827 19.28 11.10 -6.37
C GLU A 827 19.39 10.11 -5.20
N LEU A 828 18.48 10.20 -4.22
CA LEU A 828 18.37 9.19 -3.18
C LEU A 828 18.06 7.80 -3.75
N THR A 829 17.11 7.74 -4.70
CA THR A 829 16.74 6.49 -5.37
C THR A 829 17.92 5.92 -6.17
N VAL A 830 18.65 6.75 -6.92
CA VAL A 830 19.86 6.34 -7.65
C VAL A 830 20.89 5.77 -6.67
N SER A 831 21.22 6.50 -5.60
CA SER A 831 22.20 6.06 -4.60
C SER A 831 21.87 4.68 -4.02
N LEU A 832 20.59 4.43 -3.70
CA LEU A 832 20.15 3.15 -3.17
C LEU A 832 20.20 2.03 -4.21
N LEU A 833 19.69 2.26 -5.42
CA LEU A 833 19.63 1.26 -6.49
C LEU A 833 20.98 0.98 -7.18
N THR A 834 22.03 1.70 -6.81
CA THR A 834 23.41 1.44 -7.25
C THR A 834 24.31 1.01 -6.07
N SER A 835 23.74 0.89 -4.88
CA SER A 835 24.48 0.51 -3.68
C SER A 835 24.89 -0.97 -3.68
N ASP A 836 25.89 -1.29 -2.88
CA ASP A 836 26.30 -2.68 -2.65
C ASP A 836 25.17 -3.53 -2.07
N SER A 837 24.31 -2.93 -1.24
CA SER A 837 23.12 -3.59 -0.68
C SER A 837 22.16 -4.07 -1.78
N PHE A 838 22.09 -3.34 -2.89
CA PHE A 838 21.26 -3.69 -4.03
C PHE A 838 21.93 -4.70 -4.95
N ILE A 839 23.23 -4.52 -5.23
CA ILE A 839 23.98 -5.22 -6.28
C ILE A 839 24.54 -6.58 -5.83
N TYR A 840 24.87 -6.75 -4.54
CA TYR A 840 25.57 -7.96 -4.06
C TYR A 840 24.67 -8.90 -3.24
N ARG A 841 24.91 -10.21 -3.40
CA ARG A 841 24.31 -11.30 -2.62
C ARG A 841 25.35 -12.10 -1.85
N LYS A 842 24.96 -12.67 -0.71
CA LYS A 842 25.77 -13.58 0.11
C LYS A 842 24.90 -14.57 0.87
#